data_AF-A0A815FAI4-F1
#
_entry.id   AF-A0A815FAI4-F1
#
_cell.length_a   1.000
_cell.length_b   1.000
_cell.length_c   1.000
_cell.angle_alpha   90.00
_cell.angle_beta   90.00
_cell.angle_gamma   90.00
#
_symmetry.space_group_name_H-M   'P 1'
#
loop_
_entity.id
_entity.type
_entity.pdbx_description
1 polymer ?
#
loop_
_entity_poly.entity_id
_entity_poly.type
_entity_poly.pdbx_seq_one_letter_code
_entity_poly.pdbx_strand_id
1 'polypeptide(L)'
;MSSFTIENIYGIGSFRLCASFPSSIKSNETSDSYIYESVLNGCIQIYNYSTNERIFFEHVYDDIIVVMLYNEYINEILTCSYSGKIILWSNNYQKRFIEQQTRIDHVHYGCWTQDGSAIYLCSRFDGTLISLTYDSHHHSLTENWLRHWATPRNDLEKIHPAIESSISPINIAEKIETSSTYVAGSIGYEFVICTAIRRHLFAILQRPHEHVHIHKLNLHDGHLIDDLKLDHARTNQAFLCGTVKTYHDKNTGKEYFAIGLQSGLIFIIDTDPLQIHSIINATGTPQAIIWWNSYLLTIGYISSIINVYSLDGSFIASCNDAPATAVCHLQWNSDEQDLLWIGGYMGLTLVRLELCLSRPPSPDGRVMFTILNTSVDETLSSISLTTLLHRTLHETAGCGLYTENNEILSGDLSGNIFQWAINDAKPKQHIHIPDSIRCFISKNLVGTLSGVLYNIDNQEIIEDFKTTIICSVWNTNKTSCLVGLGNGTLINLQTKKIIGLHENNAEIWSVCLSPNEELCATASEDQTTSIWKVDQEQERIATLTGHTTAVTGVQWKSERIYTCADDRTVRVYNTQSNLYNCLYVLHTLTSLFGWFTLTYLQVDEDQKLIICTTQNGYLVIWRDEENSLPILCKKIHFGSLEGLTYDKDIHRIVTISSDCTVTSLRLHID
;
A
#
# COMPACT_ATOMS: atom_id res chain seq x y z
N MET A 1 10.84 -11.92 25.16
CA MET A 1 9.60 -11.94 24.34
C MET A 1 10.01 -12.22 22.91
N SER A 2 9.51 -13.30 22.32
CA SER A 2 9.75 -13.56 20.90
C SER A 2 9.25 -12.39 20.06
N SER A 3 10.08 -11.95 19.11
CA SER A 3 9.80 -10.81 18.25
C SER A 3 10.38 -11.07 16.86
N PHE A 4 10.18 -10.15 15.93
CA PHE A 4 10.89 -10.19 14.67
C PHE A 4 11.28 -8.79 14.23
N THR A 5 12.28 -8.74 13.37
CA THR A 5 12.65 -7.54 12.62
C THR A 5 12.29 -7.78 11.16
N ILE A 6 11.53 -6.88 10.55
CA ILE A 6 11.35 -6.90 9.10
C ILE A 6 12.67 -6.43 8.48
N GLU A 7 13.32 -7.31 7.72
CA GLU A 7 14.58 -7.02 7.04
C GLU A 7 14.33 -6.25 5.74
N ASN A 8 13.30 -6.64 5.00
CA ASN A 8 12.98 -6.04 3.71
C ASN A 8 11.51 -6.28 3.32
N ILE A 9 10.95 -5.37 2.53
CA ILE A 9 9.70 -5.57 1.80
C ILE A 9 9.96 -5.27 0.33
N TYR A 10 9.59 -6.23 -0.52
CA TYR A 10 9.59 -6.14 -1.97
C TYR A 10 8.15 -5.98 -2.45
N GLY A 11 7.98 -5.37 -3.61
CA GLY A 11 6.65 -5.06 -4.13
C GLY A 11 6.25 -3.60 -3.89
N ILE A 12 4.97 -3.27 -4.03
CA ILE A 12 4.54 -1.86 -4.14
C ILE A 12 4.51 -1.11 -2.81
N GLY A 13 5.17 0.06 -2.82
CA GLY A 13 4.83 1.23 -2.02
C GLY A 13 3.75 2.05 -2.73
N SER A 14 2.50 1.98 -2.26
CA SER A 14 1.40 2.66 -2.96
C SER A 14 1.17 4.06 -2.40
N PHE A 15 1.30 5.09 -3.23
CA PHE A 15 0.82 6.43 -2.89
C PHE A 15 -0.71 6.52 -2.88
N ARG A 16 -1.41 5.54 -3.47
CA ARG A 16 -2.87 5.52 -3.67
C ARG A 16 -3.69 5.94 -2.45
N LEU A 17 -3.24 5.55 -1.27
CA LEU A 17 -3.97 5.74 -0.03
C LEU A 17 -3.39 6.88 0.82
N CYS A 18 -2.25 7.44 0.43
CA CYS A 18 -1.55 8.45 1.21
C CYS A 18 -1.91 9.86 0.75
N ALA A 19 -2.33 10.70 1.69
CA ALA A 19 -2.81 12.06 1.45
C ALA A 19 -1.73 13.02 0.92
N SER A 20 -0.46 12.63 0.88
CA SER A 20 0.68 13.41 0.37
C SER A 20 1.96 12.56 0.45
N PHE A 21 3.06 13.04 -0.14
CA PHE A 21 4.41 12.58 0.20
C PHE A 21 5.40 13.76 0.21
N PRO A 22 6.38 13.77 1.13
CA PRO A 22 7.47 14.75 1.12
C PRO A 22 8.33 14.60 -0.14
N SER A 23 8.46 15.67 -0.94
CA SER A 23 9.27 15.68 -2.18
C SER A 23 10.75 16.01 -1.98
N SER A 24 11.06 16.68 -0.87
CA SER A 24 12.42 17.09 -0.50
C SER A 24 12.37 17.64 0.93
N ILE A 25 13.22 17.08 1.78
CA ILE A 25 13.38 17.53 3.15
C ILE A 25 14.68 18.30 3.22
N LYS A 26 14.66 19.50 3.80
CA LYS A 26 15.86 20.32 3.96
C LYS A 26 16.82 19.60 4.90
N SER A 27 17.81 18.92 4.33
CA SER A 27 18.94 18.42 5.10
C SER A 27 19.95 19.57 5.22
N ASN A 28 20.37 19.88 6.45
CA ASN A 28 21.34 20.95 6.69
C ASN A 28 22.78 20.56 6.27
N GLU A 29 23.00 19.30 5.85
CA GLU A 29 24.34 18.73 5.69
C GLU A 29 24.64 18.21 4.27
N THR A 30 23.64 17.98 3.43
CA THR A 30 23.82 17.46 2.06
C THR A 30 22.83 18.06 1.07
N SER A 31 23.25 18.27 -0.18
CA SER A 31 22.37 18.62 -1.32
C SER A 31 21.53 17.43 -1.80
N ASP A 32 21.47 16.35 -1.02
CA ASP A 32 20.75 15.14 -1.36
C ASP A 32 19.26 15.33 -1.05
N SER A 33 18.42 15.17 -2.06
CA SER A 33 16.98 15.04 -1.93
C SER A 33 16.65 13.59 -1.57
N TYR A 34 15.49 13.38 -0.96
CA TYR A 34 15.05 12.05 -0.55
C TYR A 34 13.61 11.83 -0.97
N ILE A 35 13.31 10.60 -1.37
CA ILE A 35 11.97 10.17 -1.72
C ILE A 35 11.42 9.37 -0.55
N TYR A 36 10.23 9.76 -0.10
CA TYR A 36 9.53 9.13 1.01
C TYR A 36 8.36 8.33 0.48
N GLU A 37 8.33 7.04 0.81
CA GLU A 37 7.31 6.10 0.35
C GLU A 37 6.64 5.43 1.54
N SER A 38 5.31 5.43 1.54
CA SER A 38 4.52 4.53 2.39
C SER A 38 4.30 3.20 1.67
N VAL A 39 4.53 2.10 2.36
CA VAL A 39 4.17 0.76 1.90
C VAL A 39 2.86 0.35 2.54
N LEU A 40 2.06 -0.43 1.80
CA LEU A 40 0.75 -0.88 2.25
C LEU A 40 0.82 -1.51 3.65
N ASN A 41 1.89 -2.24 3.98
CA ASN A 41 2.16 -2.87 5.29
C ASN A 41 2.53 -1.92 6.44
N GLY A 42 2.05 -0.67 6.43
CA GLY A 42 2.29 0.29 7.52
C GLY A 42 3.78 0.65 7.70
N CYS A 43 4.58 0.46 6.66
CA CYS A 43 6.02 0.72 6.65
C CYS A 43 6.34 2.04 5.95
N ILE A 44 7.42 2.67 6.37
CA ILE A 44 8.01 3.85 5.74
C ILE A 44 9.34 3.45 5.14
N GLN A 45 9.58 3.87 3.90
CA GLN A 45 10.85 3.69 3.21
C GLN A 45 11.35 5.04 2.69
N ILE A 46 12.66 5.25 2.77
CA ILE A 46 13.30 6.47 2.26
C ILE A 46 14.41 6.06 1.29
N TYR A 47 14.41 6.70 0.13
CA TYR A 47 15.41 6.48 -0.92
C TYR A 47 16.18 7.75 -1.20
N ASN A 48 17.49 7.61 -1.42
CA ASN A 48 18.28 8.67 -2.05
C ASN A 48 17.94 8.69 -3.54
N TYR A 49 17.49 9.83 -4.07
CA TYR A 49 17.06 9.91 -5.47
C TYR A 49 18.22 9.72 -6.47
N SER A 50 19.43 10.15 -6.12
CA SER A 50 20.60 10.13 -7.00
C SER A 50 21.19 8.74 -7.13
N THR A 51 21.33 8.03 -6.01
CA THR A 51 21.86 6.65 -6.00
C THR A 51 20.77 5.62 -6.22
N ASN A 52 19.50 5.99 -6.00
CA ASN A 52 18.34 5.11 -5.98
C ASN A 52 18.54 3.93 -5.00
N GLU A 53 19.25 4.21 -3.90
CA GLU A 53 19.46 3.30 -2.78
C GLU A 53 18.50 3.63 -1.64
N ARG A 54 17.98 2.59 -1.00
CA ARG A 54 17.17 2.76 0.21
C ARG A 54 18.08 3.08 1.39
N ILE A 55 17.85 4.23 2.04
CA ILE A 55 18.63 4.69 3.18
C ILE A 55 17.91 4.45 4.52
N PHE A 56 16.60 4.24 4.49
CA PHE A 56 15.78 3.99 5.68
C PHE A 56 14.63 3.05 5.36
N PHE A 57 14.31 2.19 6.32
CA PHE A 57 13.18 1.28 6.28
C PHE A 57 12.74 1.03 7.73
N GLU A 58 11.46 1.27 8.02
CA GLU A 58 10.89 0.94 9.32
C GLU A 58 9.42 0.52 9.20
N HIS A 59 9.03 -0.52 9.94
CA HIS A 59 7.63 -0.88 10.14
C HIS A 59 7.06 -0.07 11.31
N VAL A 60 6.10 0.79 11.01
CA VAL A 60 5.66 1.85 11.92
C VAL A 60 4.27 1.58 12.49
N TYR A 61 3.35 1.15 11.64
CA TYR A 61 1.95 0.94 12.00
C TYR A 61 1.54 -0.50 11.70
N ASP A 62 0.64 -1.04 12.51
CA ASP A 62 -0.07 -2.30 12.19
C ASP A 62 -1.27 -2.05 11.24
N ASP A 63 -1.35 -0.84 10.68
CA ASP A 63 -2.41 -0.30 9.84
C ASP A 63 -1.83 0.52 8.67
N ILE A 64 -2.61 0.79 7.63
CA ILE A 64 -2.14 1.47 6.41
C ILE A 64 -1.84 2.94 6.74
N ILE A 65 -0.72 3.46 6.25
CA ILE A 65 -0.40 4.90 6.30
C ILE A 65 -1.21 5.63 5.24
N VAL A 66 -2.05 6.56 5.68
CA VAL A 66 -2.98 7.31 4.82
C VAL A 66 -2.71 8.81 4.79
N VAL A 67 -1.83 9.32 5.65
CA VAL A 67 -1.35 10.70 5.61
C VAL A 67 0.14 10.69 5.87
N MET A 68 0.90 11.37 5.02
CA MET A 68 2.33 11.62 5.19
C MET A 68 2.64 13.05 4.76
N LEU A 69 2.80 13.96 5.72
CA LEU A 69 2.91 15.40 5.47
C LEU A 69 4.21 15.94 6.05
N TYR A 70 5.05 16.51 5.20
CA TYR A 70 6.22 17.29 5.64
C TYR A 70 5.83 18.75 5.86
N ASN A 71 6.34 19.30 6.95
CA ASN A 71 6.16 20.69 7.30
C ASN A 71 7.50 21.43 7.26
N GLU A 72 7.68 22.34 6.30
CA GLU A 72 8.96 23.04 6.12
C GLU A 72 9.27 24.05 7.23
N TYR A 73 8.27 24.59 7.94
CA TYR A 73 8.48 25.60 8.97
C TYR A 73 9.16 25.01 10.20
N ILE A 74 8.67 23.86 10.65
CA ILE A 74 9.18 23.14 11.81
C ILE A 74 10.20 22.06 11.41
N ASN A 75 10.29 21.74 10.11
CA ASN A 75 11.15 20.70 9.55
C ASN A 75 10.88 19.34 10.21
N GLU A 76 9.61 18.89 10.16
CA GLU A 76 9.14 17.63 10.75
C GLU A 76 8.18 16.93 9.79
N ILE A 77 8.05 15.61 9.91
CA ILE A 77 7.07 14.82 9.15
C ILE A 77 6.00 14.29 10.07
N LEU A 78 4.74 14.44 9.66
CA LEU A 78 3.60 13.79 10.26
C LEU A 78 3.24 12.55 9.45
N THR A 79 3.04 11.42 10.12
CA THR A 79 2.33 10.27 9.56
C THR A 79 1.06 9.98 10.33
N CYS A 80 0.01 9.54 9.64
CA CYS A 80 -1.22 9.04 10.25
C CYS A 80 -1.65 7.72 9.60
N SER A 81 -2.04 6.74 10.43
CA SER A 81 -2.70 5.53 9.96
C SER A 81 -4.18 5.76 9.67
N TYR A 82 -4.78 4.83 8.92
CA TYR A 82 -6.23 4.81 8.68
C TYR A 82 -7.03 4.80 9.99
N SER A 83 -6.55 4.06 10.99
CA SER A 83 -7.07 3.98 12.35
C SER A 83 -6.93 5.26 13.19
N GLY A 84 -6.34 6.33 12.65
CA GLY A 84 -6.17 7.61 13.36
C GLY A 84 -5.01 7.64 14.35
N LYS A 85 -4.05 6.71 14.25
CA LYS A 85 -2.79 6.76 15.00
C LYS A 85 -1.81 7.70 14.31
N ILE A 86 -1.34 8.70 15.01
CA ILE A 86 -0.40 9.72 14.52
C ILE A 86 0.99 9.49 15.10
N ILE A 87 2.01 9.69 14.26
CA ILE A 87 3.40 9.83 14.70
C ILE A 87 4.00 11.08 14.06
N LEU A 88 4.69 11.88 14.88
CA LEU A 88 5.46 13.03 14.42
C LEU A 88 6.95 12.70 14.50
N TRP A 89 7.67 12.93 13.40
CA TRP A 89 9.05 12.52 13.20
C TRP A 89 9.97 13.72 13.05
N SER A 90 11.22 13.54 13.46
CA SER A 90 12.31 14.37 12.94
C SER A 90 12.41 14.23 11.43
N ASN A 91 12.92 15.26 10.77
CA ASN A 91 13.10 15.32 9.32
C ASN A 91 13.89 14.13 8.72
N ASN A 92 14.74 13.49 9.52
CA ASN A 92 15.55 12.34 9.15
C ASN A 92 15.00 10.99 9.65
N TYR A 93 13.78 10.97 10.21
CA TYR A 93 13.10 9.79 10.76
C TYR A 93 13.85 9.06 11.88
N GLN A 94 14.89 9.65 12.46
CA GLN A 94 15.65 9.04 13.56
C GLN A 94 14.94 9.16 14.91
N LYS A 95 14.04 10.15 15.06
CA LYS A 95 13.35 10.41 16.33
C LYS A 95 11.86 10.53 16.11
N ARG A 96 11.10 9.83 16.94
CA ARG A 96 9.64 10.02 17.12
C ARG A 96 9.44 11.02 18.24
N PHE A 97 8.88 12.18 17.91
CA PHE A 97 8.55 13.23 18.88
C PHE A 97 7.24 12.94 19.59
N ILE A 98 6.23 12.51 18.84
CA ILE A 98 4.88 12.21 19.33
C ILE A 98 4.44 10.87 18.76
N GLU A 99 3.76 10.06 19.57
CA GLU A 99 2.99 8.90 19.14
C GLU A 99 1.65 8.94 19.90
N GLN A 100 0.55 9.18 19.18
CA GLN A 100 -0.75 9.46 19.78
C GLN A 100 -1.89 8.83 18.96
N GLN A 101 -2.90 8.29 19.65
CA GLN A 101 -4.17 7.88 19.04
C GLN A 101 -5.15 9.06 19.06
N THR A 102 -5.74 9.39 17.92
CA THR A 102 -6.80 10.42 17.85
C THR A 102 -8.18 9.85 18.14
N ARG A 103 -9.15 10.74 18.38
CA ARG A 103 -10.57 10.41 18.53
C ARG A 103 -11.28 10.01 17.23
N ILE A 104 -10.70 10.28 16.07
CA ILE A 104 -11.27 9.89 14.78
C ILE A 104 -10.62 8.59 14.28
N ASP A 105 -11.37 7.84 13.50
CA ASP A 105 -10.94 6.62 12.81
C ASP A 105 -11.19 6.82 11.31
N HIS A 106 -10.85 5.85 10.47
CA HIS A 106 -11.07 5.87 9.03
C HIS A 106 -10.48 7.12 8.35
N VAL A 107 -9.35 7.63 8.86
CA VAL A 107 -8.67 8.81 8.33
C VAL A 107 -8.35 8.59 6.86
N HIS A 108 -8.54 9.60 6.02
CA HIS A 108 -8.20 9.51 4.59
C HIS A 108 -7.50 10.74 4.04
N TYR A 109 -7.53 11.86 4.76
CA TYR A 109 -6.93 13.10 4.33
C TYR A 109 -6.43 13.89 5.53
N GLY A 110 -5.39 14.68 5.33
CA GLY A 110 -4.95 15.66 6.30
C GLY A 110 -4.17 16.79 5.65
N CYS A 111 -4.08 17.92 6.34
CA CYS A 111 -3.24 19.04 5.95
C CYS A 111 -2.71 19.80 7.17
N TRP A 112 -1.59 20.52 6.97
CA TRP A 112 -1.07 21.47 7.94
C TRP A 112 -1.65 22.86 7.70
N THR A 113 -1.74 23.67 8.75
CA THR A 113 -1.77 25.11 8.59
C THR A 113 -0.50 25.59 7.90
N GLN A 114 -0.58 26.70 7.17
CA GLN A 114 0.57 27.26 6.48
C GLN A 114 1.73 27.59 7.43
N ASP A 115 1.45 27.97 8.68
CA ASP A 115 2.46 28.26 9.70
C ASP A 115 2.94 27.04 10.50
N GLY A 116 2.34 25.86 10.25
CA GLY A 116 2.67 24.64 10.95
C GLY A 116 2.19 24.52 12.40
N SER A 117 1.34 25.44 12.85
CA SER A 117 0.82 25.45 14.22
C SER A 117 -0.32 24.45 14.47
N ALA A 118 -0.99 23.97 13.42
CA ALA A 118 -2.06 22.99 13.55
C ALA A 118 -2.13 21.98 12.39
N ILE A 119 -2.69 20.81 12.71
CA ILE A 119 -2.98 19.73 11.78
C ILE A 119 -4.50 19.55 11.72
N TYR A 120 -5.02 19.37 10.52
CA TYR A 120 -6.40 18.96 10.31
C TYR A 120 -6.43 17.57 9.71
N LEU A 121 -7.24 16.68 10.29
CA LEU A 121 -7.47 15.35 9.75
C LEU A 121 -8.95 15.16 9.42
N CYS A 122 -9.21 14.45 8.34
CA CYS A 122 -10.54 14.13 7.86
C CYS A 122 -10.78 12.62 7.88
N SER A 123 -11.93 12.23 8.42
CA SER A 123 -12.40 10.84 8.45
C SER A 123 -13.27 10.51 7.22
N ARG A 124 -13.12 9.27 6.73
CA ARG A 124 -13.87 8.68 5.64
C ARG A 124 -15.16 8.11 6.22
N PHE A 125 -16.29 8.36 5.58
CA PHE A 125 -17.63 7.82 5.89
C PHE A 125 -18.49 8.60 6.87
N ASP A 126 -17.92 9.20 7.91
CA ASP A 126 -18.68 9.98 8.90
C ASP A 126 -18.61 11.50 8.64
N GLY A 127 -17.79 11.93 7.68
CA GLY A 127 -17.60 13.35 7.37
C GLY A 127 -17.08 14.14 8.56
N THR A 128 -16.24 13.57 9.42
CA THR A 128 -15.66 14.28 10.56
C THR A 128 -14.35 14.97 10.19
N LEU A 129 -14.18 16.21 10.65
CA LEU A 129 -12.92 16.95 10.62
C LEU A 129 -12.48 17.28 12.05
N ILE A 130 -11.23 16.97 12.38
CA ILE A 130 -10.63 17.29 13.69
C ILE A 130 -9.48 18.27 13.53
N SER A 131 -9.34 19.19 14.47
CA SER A 131 -8.22 20.12 14.60
C SER A 131 -7.30 19.71 15.74
N LEU A 132 -6.00 19.70 15.46
CA LEU A 132 -4.94 19.36 16.39
C LEU A 132 -3.96 20.53 16.47
N THR A 133 -3.85 21.22 17.61
CA THR A 133 -2.78 22.21 17.83
C THR A 133 -1.47 21.47 18.09
N TYR A 134 -0.41 21.91 17.42
CA TYR A 134 0.94 21.44 17.66
C TYR A 134 1.75 22.50 18.41
N ASP A 135 2.28 22.13 19.58
CA ASP A 135 3.25 22.92 20.32
C ASP A 135 4.65 22.39 20.02
N SER A 136 5.41 23.13 19.22
CA SER A 136 6.77 22.79 18.82
C SER A 136 7.80 22.89 19.95
N HIS A 137 7.52 23.65 21.02
CA HIS A 137 8.44 23.76 22.16
C HIS A 137 8.40 22.53 23.06
N HIS A 138 7.20 21.98 23.26
CA HIS A 138 7.00 20.82 24.12
C HIS A 138 6.83 19.51 23.34
N HIS A 139 6.82 19.58 22.01
CA HIS A 139 6.45 18.48 21.11
C HIS A 139 5.17 17.79 21.59
N SER A 140 4.09 18.57 21.72
CA SER A 140 2.80 18.08 22.20
C SER A 140 1.69 18.39 21.21
N LEU A 141 0.71 17.50 21.12
CA LEU A 141 -0.40 17.59 20.20
C LEU A 141 -1.72 17.59 20.97
N THR A 142 -2.51 18.64 20.81
CA THR A 142 -3.76 18.82 21.56
C THR A 142 -4.93 18.87 20.59
N GLU A 143 -5.92 17.99 20.77
CA GLU A 143 -7.18 18.05 20.03
C GLU A 143 -7.98 19.29 20.49
N ASN A 144 -8.19 20.26 19.60
CA ASN A 144 -8.90 21.50 19.95
C ASN A 144 -10.42 21.34 19.80
N TRP A 145 -10.84 21.03 18.58
CA TRP A 145 -12.24 20.99 18.19
C TRP A 145 -12.44 19.97 17.09
N LEU A 146 -13.67 19.48 16.99
CA LEU A 146 -14.10 18.56 15.94
C LEU A 146 -15.40 19.07 15.35
N ARG A 147 -15.58 18.85 14.05
CA ARG A 147 -16.79 19.18 13.33
C ARG A 147 -17.28 17.97 12.55
N HIS A 148 -18.56 17.68 12.70
CA HIS A 148 -19.24 16.56 12.08
C HIS A 148 -20.37 17.10 11.21
N TRP A 149 -20.45 16.63 9.96
CA TRP A 149 -21.50 17.04 9.03
C TRP A 149 -22.57 15.96 8.79
N ALA A 150 -22.25 14.68 9.04
CA ALA A 150 -23.19 13.61 8.77
C ALA A 150 -24.33 13.52 9.80
N THR A 151 -25.45 12.95 9.39
CA THR A 151 -26.45 12.45 10.33
C THR A 151 -25.89 11.19 11.00
N PRO A 152 -25.88 11.10 12.35
CA PRO A 152 -25.32 9.94 13.04
C PRO A 152 -26.05 8.67 12.59
N ARG A 153 -25.29 7.69 12.08
CA ARG A 153 -25.79 6.31 11.95
C ARG A 153 -25.73 5.68 13.34
N ASN A 154 -26.81 4.98 13.72
CA ASN A 154 -26.98 4.35 15.03
C ASN A 154 -25.92 3.28 15.41
N ASP A 155 -24.90 3.08 14.57
CA ASP A 155 -23.96 1.95 14.68
C ASP A 155 -22.57 2.37 15.19
N LEU A 156 -22.33 3.66 15.47
CA LEU A 156 -21.05 4.19 15.95
C LEU A 156 -21.24 4.95 17.26
N GLU A 157 -21.53 4.22 18.35
CA GLU A 157 -21.45 4.77 19.70
C GLU A 157 -19.99 4.81 20.16
N LYS A 158 -19.40 6.02 20.16
CA LYS A 158 -18.47 6.54 21.18
C LYS A 158 -18.08 7.98 20.82
N ILE A 159 -18.68 8.96 21.48
CA ILE A 159 -18.24 10.36 21.42
C ILE A 159 -18.20 10.93 22.84
N HIS A 160 -17.05 11.48 23.23
CA HIS A 160 -16.86 12.25 24.47
C HIS A 160 -16.78 13.76 24.14
N PRO A 161 -17.28 14.64 25.04
CA PRO A 161 -17.47 16.06 24.77
C PRO A 161 -16.16 16.85 24.57
N ALA A 162 -16.26 17.94 23.81
CA ALA A 162 -15.19 18.89 23.52
C ALA A 162 -14.85 19.79 24.72
N ILE A 163 -13.60 20.25 24.80
CA ILE A 163 -13.14 21.27 25.76
C ILE A 163 -12.67 22.47 24.96
N GLU A 164 -13.25 23.65 25.21
CA GLU A 164 -12.80 24.91 24.63
C GLU A 164 -11.53 25.40 25.33
N SER A 165 -10.50 25.76 24.56
CA SER A 165 -9.41 26.61 25.05
C SER A 165 -8.92 27.57 23.97
N SER A 166 -8.84 28.85 24.33
CA SER A 166 -8.42 29.98 23.49
C SER A 166 -6.90 30.14 23.45
N ILE A 167 -6.32 30.32 22.25
CA ILE A 167 -4.90 30.70 22.07
C ILE A 167 -4.82 31.92 21.14
N SER A 168 -3.83 32.78 21.41
CA SER A 168 -3.55 34.09 20.81
C SER A 168 -2.95 34.03 19.39
N PRO A 169 -3.15 35.10 18.56
CA PRO A 169 -2.74 35.12 17.15
C PRO A 169 -1.24 35.32 16.97
N ILE A 170 -0.64 34.64 15.99
CA ILE A 170 0.78 34.76 15.62
C ILE A 170 0.89 35.15 14.13
N ASN A 171 1.94 35.92 13.81
CA ASN A 171 2.21 36.49 12.49
C ASN A 171 2.62 35.42 11.46
N ILE A 172 2.03 35.52 10.27
CA ILE A 172 2.19 34.60 9.14
C ILE A 172 3.38 35.06 8.29
N ALA A 173 4.31 34.15 7.97
CA ALA A 173 5.33 34.34 6.94
C ALA A 173 4.91 33.69 5.61
N GLU A 174 5.36 34.27 4.49
CA GLU A 174 4.74 34.18 3.15
C GLU A 174 5.29 33.08 2.21
N LYS A 175 5.71 31.92 2.71
CA LYS A 175 6.00 30.78 1.81
C LYS A 175 5.47 29.48 2.39
N ILE A 176 4.88 28.63 1.56
CA ILE A 176 5.09 27.17 1.54
C ILE A 176 4.28 26.57 0.39
N GLU A 177 4.89 25.60 -0.30
CA GLU A 177 4.32 24.84 -1.39
C GLU A 177 3.63 23.58 -0.88
N THR A 178 2.32 23.44 -1.12
CA THR A 178 1.56 22.25 -0.70
C THR A 178 1.41 21.22 -1.82
N SER A 179 1.12 19.98 -1.42
CA SER A 179 1.01 18.80 -2.29
C SER A 179 -0.37 18.54 -2.82
N SER A 180 -0.41 17.89 -3.97
CA SER A 180 -1.61 17.50 -4.65
C SER A 180 -1.91 16.02 -4.43
N THR A 181 -3.15 15.71 -4.00
CA THR A 181 -3.58 14.36 -3.66
C THR A 181 -4.99 14.06 -4.13
N TYR A 182 -5.12 12.94 -4.83
CA TYR A 182 -6.40 12.33 -5.13
C TYR A 182 -7.06 11.73 -3.90
N VAL A 183 -8.39 11.89 -3.78
CA VAL A 183 -9.18 11.09 -2.85
C VAL A 183 -10.41 10.54 -3.52
N ALA A 184 -10.62 9.22 -3.42
CA ALA A 184 -11.80 8.55 -3.95
C ALA A 184 -12.97 8.59 -2.96
N GLY A 185 -13.94 9.48 -3.19
CA GLY A 185 -15.26 9.38 -2.58
C GLY A 185 -16.02 8.14 -3.06
N SER A 186 -16.90 7.58 -2.23
CA SER A 186 -17.77 6.43 -2.57
C SER A 186 -19.25 6.81 -2.52
N ILE A 187 -20.07 6.20 -3.38
CA ILE A 187 -21.52 6.45 -3.42
C ILE A 187 -22.13 6.13 -2.05
N GLY A 188 -22.90 7.07 -1.49
CA GLY A 188 -23.67 6.85 -0.25
C GLY A 188 -23.00 7.33 1.05
N TYR A 189 -21.87 8.03 0.98
CA TYR A 189 -21.17 8.56 2.15
C TYR A 189 -20.94 10.06 2.07
N GLU A 190 -20.94 10.71 3.23
CA GLU A 190 -20.42 12.07 3.36
C GLU A 190 -18.89 12.02 3.42
N PHE A 191 -18.26 12.94 2.70
CA PHE A 191 -16.83 12.95 2.46
C PHE A 191 -16.31 14.39 2.60
N VAL A 192 -15.21 14.59 3.32
CA VAL A 192 -14.65 15.92 3.59
C VAL A 192 -13.14 15.96 3.35
N ILE A 193 -12.69 16.95 2.60
CA ILE A 193 -11.28 17.37 2.55
C ILE A 193 -11.17 18.83 2.98
N CYS A 194 -9.99 19.29 3.33
CA CYS A 194 -9.82 20.66 3.77
C CYS A 194 -8.50 21.30 3.34
N THR A 195 -8.48 22.62 3.29
CA THR A 195 -7.24 23.41 3.16
C THR A 195 -7.27 24.59 4.11
N ALA A 196 -6.11 24.92 4.68
CA ALA A 196 -5.94 26.09 5.51
C ALA A 196 -5.28 27.20 4.69
N ILE A 197 -5.93 28.38 4.62
CA ILE A 197 -5.43 29.56 3.91
C ILE A 197 -5.46 30.75 4.87
N ARG A 198 -4.28 31.27 5.21
CA ARG A 198 -4.10 32.36 6.19
C ARG A 198 -4.84 32.12 7.51
N ARG A 199 -6.01 32.75 7.68
CA ARG A 199 -6.84 32.74 8.91
C ARG A 199 -8.10 31.89 8.80
N HIS A 200 -8.31 31.21 7.67
CA HIS A 200 -9.52 30.48 7.38
C HIS A 200 -9.22 29.03 6.98
N LEU A 201 -10.08 28.11 7.39
CA LEU A 201 -10.09 26.74 6.91
C LEU A 201 -11.25 26.58 5.93
N PHE A 202 -10.99 26.02 4.75
CA PHE A 202 -12.03 25.69 3.79
C PHE A 202 -12.25 24.19 3.83
N ALA A 203 -13.43 23.77 4.27
CA ALA A 203 -13.87 22.38 4.26
C ALA A 203 -14.73 22.12 3.01
N ILE A 204 -14.31 21.18 2.18
CA ILE A 204 -15.00 20.80 0.94
C ILE A 204 -15.72 19.49 1.20
N LEU A 205 -17.05 19.54 1.15
CA LEU A 205 -17.97 18.48 1.53
C LEU A 205 -18.60 17.88 0.27
N GLN A 206 -18.47 16.57 0.08
CA GLN A 206 -19.30 15.79 -0.83
C GLN A 206 -20.45 15.18 -0.02
N ARG A 207 -21.70 15.35 -0.46
CA ARG A 207 -22.84 14.67 0.19
C ARG A 207 -23.49 13.61 -0.72
N PRO A 208 -24.08 12.56 -0.12
CA PRO A 208 -24.88 11.59 -0.86
C PRO A 208 -26.04 12.27 -1.59
N HIS A 209 -26.18 12.03 -2.89
CA HIS A 209 -27.29 12.50 -3.73
C HIS A 209 -27.40 14.03 -3.93
N GLU A 210 -26.62 14.87 -3.23
CA GLU A 210 -26.60 16.33 -3.39
C GLU A 210 -25.19 16.93 -3.24
N HIS A 211 -24.55 17.24 -4.37
CA HIS A 211 -23.54 18.30 -4.57
C HIS A 211 -22.27 18.38 -3.69
N VAL A 212 -21.37 19.26 -4.15
CA VAL A 212 -20.17 19.70 -3.44
C VAL A 212 -20.46 21.04 -2.76
N HIS A 213 -20.21 21.13 -1.46
CA HIS A 213 -20.35 22.34 -0.65
C HIS A 213 -18.99 22.75 -0.10
N ILE A 214 -18.72 24.05 -0.07
CA ILE A 214 -17.52 24.61 0.54
C ILE A 214 -17.95 25.41 1.75
N HIS A 215 -17.38 25.10 2.90
CA HIS A 215 -17.59 25.85 4.13
C HIS A 215 -16.29 26.58 4.47
N LYS A 216 -16.34 27.92 4.58
CA LYS A 216 -15.26 28.75 5.13
C LYS A 216 -15.42 28.80 6.64
N LEU A 217 -14.43 28.29 7.35
CA LEU A 217 -14.43 28.13 8.80
C LEU A 217 -13.34 28.99 9.43
N ASN A 218 -13.56 29.39 10.67
CA ASN A 218 -12.51 29.96 11.51
C ASN A 218 -11.54 28.84 11.93
N LEU A 219 -10.23 29.08 11.80
CA LEU A 219 -9.20 28.08 12.16
C LEU A 219 -9.21 27.69 13.63
N HIS A 220 -9.57 28.63 14.52
CA HIS A 220 -9.40 28.48 15.97
C HIS A 220 -10.53 27.68 16.63
N ASP A 221 -11.77 27.89 16.21
CA ASP A 221 -12.96 27.30 16.84
C ASP A 221 -13.82 26.47 15.88
N GLY A 222 -13.48 26.46 14.59
CA GLY A 222 -14.22 25.72 13.56
C GLY A 222 -15.60 26.30 13.23
N HIS A 223 -15.95 27.50 13.72
CA HIS A 223 -17.22 28.14 13.42
C HIS A 223 -17.33 28.50 11.93
N LEU A 224 -18.55 28.36 11.40
CA LEU A 224 -18.86 28.69 10.00
C LEU A 224 -18.88 30.21 9.83
N ILE A 225 -18.10 30.71 8.87
CA ILE A 225 -18.03 32.13 8.50
C ILE A 225 -18.85 32.38 7.24
N ASP A 226 -18.68 31.51 6.23
CA ASP A 226 -19.32 31.64 4.92
C ASP A 226 -19.48 30.26 4.27
N ASP A 227 -20.39 30.12 3.31
CA ASP A 227 -20.60 28.87 2.57
C ASP A 227 -20.88 29.09 1.08
N LEU A 228 -20.44 28.14 0.25
CA LEU A 228 -20.64 28.17 -1.19
C LEU A 228 -21.09 26.80 -1.68
N LYS A 229 -22.25 26.78 -2.35
CA LYS A 229 -22.81 25.59 -2.99
C LYS A 229 -22.41 25.53 -4.46
N LEU A 230 -21.83 24.42 -4.89
CA LEU A 230 -21.45 24.22 -6.30
C LEU A 230 -22.60 23.54 -7.08
N ASP A 231 -23.67 24.29 -7.35
CA ASP A 231 -24.88 23.79 -8.04
C ASP A 231 -24.63 23.30 -9.48
N HIS A 232 -23.51 23.72 -10.10
CA HIS A 232 -23.09 23.29 -11.44
C HIS A 232 -22.50 21.87 -11.48
N ALA A 233 -22.26 21.23 -10.34
CA ALA A 233 -21.82 19.84 -10.23
C ALA A 233 -22.99 18.83 -10.28
N ARG A 234 -23.93 19.01 -11.24
CA ARG A 234 -25.12 18.16 -11.43
C ARG A 234 -24.82 16.98 -12.36
N THR A 235 -24.03 16.02 -11.90
CA THR A 235 -23.91 14.72 -12.58
C THR A 235 -23.87 13.59 -11.55
N ASN A 236 -24.39 12.41 -11.91
CA ASN A 236 -24.30 11.17 -11.11
C ASN A 236 -22.84 10.67 -10.91
N GLN A 237 -21.83 11.49 -11.22
CA GLN A 237 -20.40 11.20 -11.23
C GLN A 237 -19.55 12.33 -10.60
N ALA A 238 -20.15 13.18 -9.75
CA ALA A 238 -19.44 14.26 -9.06
C ALA A 238 -18.67 13.76 -7.82
N PHE A 239 -17.68 12.89 -8.02
CA PHE A 239 -16.71 12.56 -6.97
C PHE A 239 -15.62 13.62 -6.93
N LEU A 240 -15.27 14.11 -5.74
CA LEU A 240 -14.11 14.97 -5.55
C LEU A 240 -12.89 14.25 -6.08
N CYS A 241 -12.16 14.92 -6.95
CA CYS A 241 -11.03 14.38 -7.66
C CYS A 241 -10.12 15.56 -7.95
N GLY A 242 -9.38 16.01 -6.94
CA GLY A 242 -8.59 17.22 -7.10
C GLY A 242 -8.31 17.90 -5.79
N THR A 243 -7.25 18.67 -5.84
CA THR A 243 -6.44 19.03 -4.68
C THR A 243 -6.69 20.49 -4.38
N VAL A 244 -6.69 20.84 -3.10
CA VAL A 244 -7.02 22.20 -2.68
C VAL A 244 -5.72 22.98 -2.48
N LYS A 245 -4.94 23.12 -3.56
CA LYS A 245 -3.75 23.98 -3.53
C LYS A 245 -4.16 25.43 -3.73
N THR A 246 -3.46 26.32 -3.01
CA THR A 246 -3.78 27.73 -2.94
C THR A 246 -2.83 28.53 -3.83
N TYR A 247 -3.37 29.39 -4.68
CA TYR A 247 -2.59 30.38 -5.41
C TYR A 247 -2.81 31.76 -4.79
N HIS A 248 -1.72 32.42 -4.42
CA HIS A 248 -1.73 33.81 -3.99
C HIS A 248 -1.26 34.69 -5.14
N ASP A 249 -2.16 35.51 -5.66
CA ASP A 249 -1.84 36.50 -6.67
C ASP A 249 -1.13 37.70 -6.03
N LYS A 250 0.17 37.79 -6.24
CA LYS A 250 1.01 38.87 -5.70
C LYS A 250 0.59 40.26 -6.17
N ASN A 251 -0.06 40.37 -7.33
CA ASN A 251 -0.45 41.67 -7.90
C ASN A 251 -1.74 42.20 -7.29
N THR A 252 -2.70 41.32 -7.03
CA THR A 252 -4.02 41.69 -6.51
C THR A 252 -4.19 41.44 -5.02
N GLY A 253 -3.29 40.66 -4.41
CA GLY A 253 -3.38 40.18 -3.02
C GLY A 253 -4.46 39.13 -2.78
N LYS A 254 -5.14 38.70 -3.85
CA LYS A 254 -6.21 37.69 -3.81
C LYS A 254 -5.66 36.29 -3.69
N GLU A 255 -6.47 35.42 -3.10
CA GLU A 255 -6.14 34.01 -2.92
C GLU A 255 -7.22 33.15 -3.54
N TYR A 256 -6.76 32.14 -4.26
CA TYR A 256 -7.59 31.20 -5.00
C TYR A 256 -7.24 29.78 -4.59
N PHE A 257 -8.19 28.86 -4.70
CA PHE A 257 -7.89 27.43 -4.71
C PHE A 257 -8.71 26.72 -5.79
N ALA A 258 -8.22 25.58 -6.24
CA ALA A 258 -8.88 24.78 -7.25
C ALA A 258 -9.56 23.55 -6.61
N ILE A 259 -10.65 23.08 -7.21
CA ILE A 259 -11.27 21.79 -6.90
C ILE A 259 -11.53 21.08 -8.22
N GLY A 260 -11.00 19.88 -8.39
CA GLY A 260 -11.35 19.00 -9.51
C GLY A 260 -12.43 18.00 -9.12
N LEU A 261 -13.26 17.62 -10.10
CA LEU A 261 -14.27 16.58 -9.98
C LEU A 261 -14.03 15.48 -11.02
N GLN A 262 -14.42 14.25 -10.68
CA GLN A 262 -14.32 13.09 -11.55
C GLN A 262 -15.08 13.27 -12.87
N SER A 263 -16.09 14.13 -12.89
CA SER A 263 -16.85 14.50 -14.09
C SER A 263 -16.05 15.28 -15.14
N GLY A 264 -14.80 15.68 -14.84
CA GLY A 264 -13.99 16.54 -15.72
C GLY A 264 -14.10 18.04 -15.43
N LEU A 265 -14.94 18.44 -14.47
CA LEU A 265 -15.09 19.84 -14.08
C LEU A 265 -14.00 20.23 -13.08
N ILE A 266 -13.44 21.43 -13.26
CA ILE A 266 -12.56 22.06 -12.29
C ILE A 266 -13.10 23.44 -11.96
N PHE A 267 -13.23 23.72 -10.67
CA PHE A 267 -13.68 25.02 -10.15
C PHE A 267 -12.47 25.76 -9.59
N ILE A 268 -12.26 27.00 -10.02
CA ILE A 268 -11.34 27.93 -9.36
C ILE A 268 -12.19 28.81 -8.46
N ILE A 269 -11.87 28.85 -7.18
CA ILE A 269 -12.64 29.51 -6.12
C ILE A 269 -11.84 30.69 -5.57
N ASP A 270 -12.46 31.87 -5.54
CA ASP A 270 -11.97 33.04 -4.81
C ASP A 270 -12.29 32.83 -3.31
N THR A 271 -11.33 33.14 -2.44
CA THR A 271 -11.45 32.94 -0.99
C THR A 271 -12.10 34.11 -0.27
N ASP A 272 -12.08 35.30 -0.89
CA ASP A 272 -12.65 36.51 -0.32
C ASP A 272 -13.07 37.55 -1.41
N PRO A 273 -14.37 37.65 -1.73
CA PRO A 273 -15.49 36.89 -1.18
C PRO A 273 -15.47 35.43 -1.64
N LEU A 274 -16.07 34.52 -0.86
CA LEU A 274 -16.14 33.10 -1.22
C LEU A 274 -17.07 32.89 -2.43
N GLN A 275 -16.51 32.74 -3.63
CA GLN A 275 -17.28 32.60 -4.86
C GLN A 275 -16.52 31.84 -5.96
N ILE A 276 -17.25 31.34 -6.95
CA ILE A 276 -16.65 30.74 -8.14
C ILE A 276 -16.00 31.85 -8.97
N HIS A 277 -14.69 31.74 -9.19
CA HIS A 277 -13.95 32.63 -10.08
C HIS A 277 -14.06 32.19 -11.54
N SER A 278 -13.82 30.91 -11.82
CA SER A 278 -13.93 30.33 -13.16
C SER A 278 -14.22 28.83 -13.09
N ILE A 279 -14.71 28.28 -14.20
CA ILE A 279 -15.03 26.86 -14.36
C ILE A 279 -14.32 26.34 -15.62
N ILE A 280 -13.55 25.28 -15.46
CA ILE A 280 -12.84 24.61 -16.55
C ILE A 280 -13.53 23.28 -16.83
N ASN A 281 -13.70 22.97 -18.11
CA ASN A 281 -14.12 21.66 -18.58
C ASN A 281 -12.88 20.92 -19.14
N ALA A 282 -12.25 20.11 -18.30
CA ALA A 282 -11.05 19.37 -18.65
C ALA A 282 -11.39 18.14 -19.51
N THR A 283 -10.44 17.73 -20.35
CA THR A 283 -10.57 16.48 -21.12
C THR A 283 -10.30 15.29 -20.21
N GLY A 284 -11.36 14.52 -19.89
CA GLY A 284 -11.28 13.37 -18.98
C GLY A 284 -11.36 13.76 -17.51
N THR A 285 -11.08 12.82 -16.60
CA THR A 285 -11.09 13.04 -15.15
C THR A 285 -9.75 13.65 -14.70
N PRO A 286 -9.68 14.93 -14.27
CA PRO A 286 -8.47 15.52 -13.72
C PRO A 286 -8.20 14.91 -12.34
N GLN A 287 -7.27 13.97 -12.25
CA GLN A 287 -7.00 13.25 -10.99
C GLN A 287 -6.18 14.07 -10.02
N ALA A 288 -5.19 14.78 -10.55
CA ALA A 288 -4.29 15.61 -9.78
C ALA A 288 -4.18 16.99 -10.44
N ILE A 289 -4.11 18.01 -9.61
CA ILE A 289 -4.14 19.43 -10.00
C ILE A 289 -3.13 20.18 -9.14
N ILE A 290 -2.26 20.98 -9.75
CA ILE A 290 -1.27 21.76 -9.01
C ILE A 290 -1.09 23.14 -9.63
N TRP A 291 -0.98 24.17 -8.78
CA TRP A 291 -0.65 25.52 -9.23
C TRP A 291 0.82 25.65 -9.56
N TRP A 292 1.10 26.41 -10.61
CA TRP A 292 2.41 26.87 -11.01
C TRP A 292 2.31 28.36 -11.37
N ASN A 293 2.74 29.23 -10.46
CA ASN A 293 2.41 30.66 -10.53
C ASN A 293 0.90 30.85 -10.75
N SER A 294 0.49 31.67 -11.71
CA SER A 294 -0.91 31.92 -12.09
C SER A 294 -1.53 30.84 -12.99
N TYR A 295 -0.80 29.77 -13.29
CA TYR A 295 -1.26 28.69 -14.16
C TYR A 295 -1.65 27.46 -13.35
N LEU A 296 -2.70 26.78 -13.81
CA LEU A 296 -3.20 25.54 -13.23
C LEU A 296 -2.81 24.36 -14.11
N LEU A 297 -1.97 23.46 -13.58
CA LEU A 297 -1.60 22.21 -14.24
C LEU A 297 -2.55 21.11 -13.80
N THR A 298 -3.01 20.31 -14.76
CA THR A 298 -3.92 19.19 -14.51
C THR A 298 -3.46 17.95 -15.26
N ILE A 299 -3.61 16.78 -14.63
CA ILE A 299 -3.31 15.49 -15.24
C ILE A 299 -4.42 14.50 -14.91
N GLY A 300 -4.80 13.69 -15.90
CA GLY A 300 -5.80 12.64 -15.72
C GLY A 300 -5.23 11.34 -15.19
N TYR A 301 -6.07 10.48 -14.61
CA TYR A 301 -5.65 9.24 -13.95
C TYR A 301 -4.72 8.37 -14.80
N ILE A 302 -5.11 7.97 -16.02
CA ILE A 302 -4.27 7.16 -16.94
C ILE A 302 -3.74 8.03 -18.09
N SER A 303 -3.79 9.35 -17.94
CA SER A 303 -3.41 10.27 -19.01
C SER A 303 -1.91 10.51 -19.00
N SER A 304 -1.27 10.44 -20.17
CA SER A 304 0.08 10.97 -20.37
C SER A 304 0.06 12.49 -20.66
N ILE A 305 -1.10 13.14 -20.52
CA ILE A 305 -1.30 14.52 -20.92
C ILE A 305 -1.41 15.43 -19.69
N ILE A 306 -0.49 16.38 -19.58
CA ILE A 306 -0.61 17.53 -18.67
C ILE A 306 -1.24 18.69 -19.45
N ASN A 307 -2.36 19.21 -18.96
CA ASN A 307 -2.99 20.41 -19.48
C ASN A 307 -2.67 21.61 -18.59
N VAL A 308 -2.51 22.77 -19.21
CA VAL A 308 -2.26 24.05 -18.53
C VAL A 308 -3.40 25.00 -18.80
N TYR A 309 -3.98 25.55 -17.74
CA TYR A 309 -5.04 26.55 -17.81
C TYR A 309 -4.60 27.83 -17.12
N SER A 310 -5.10 28.97 -17.59
CA SER A 310 -4.97 30.25 -16.89
C SER A 310 -6.06 30.40 -15.81
N LEU A 311 -5.89 31.40 -14.95
CA LEU A 311 -6.80 31.69 -13.83
C LEU A 311 -8.25 31.93 -14.27
N ASP A 312 -8.47 32.53 -15.44
CA ASP A 312 -9.79 32.74 -16.06
C ASP A 312 -10.43 31.46 -16.62
N GLY A 313 -9.70 30.33 -16.58
CA GLY A 313 -10.14 29.03 -17.08
C GLY A 313 -9.84 28.75 -18.54
N SER A 314 -9.12 29.66 -19.23
CA SER A 314 -8.74 29.46 -20.63
C SER A 314 -7.65 28.38 -20.76
N PHE A 315 -7.77 27.52 -21.77
CA PHE A 315 -6.75 26.52 -22.10
C PHE A 315 -5.54 27.22 -22.74
N ILE A 316 -4.34 26.93 -22.23
CA ILE A 316 -3.09 27.56 -22.69
C ILE A 316 -2.26 26.58 -23.52
N ALA A 317 -1.96 25.40 -22.96
CA ALA A 317 -1.10 24.41 -23.62
C ALA A 317 -1.30 23.00 -23.04
N SER A 318 -0.81 21.99 -23.75
CA SER A 318 -0.75 20.60 -23.30
C SER A 318 0.60 19.97 -23.62
N CYS A 319 1.06 19.05 -22.78
CA CYS A 319 2.22 18.19 -23.03
C CYS A 319 1.82 16.72 -22.93
N ASN A 320 2.22 15.89 -23.90
CA ASN A 320 1.78 14.48 -24.02
C ASN A 320 2.79 13.45 -23.49
N ASP A 321 3.87 13.92 -22.84
CA ASP A 321 5.01 13.10 -22.44
C ASP A 321 5.02 12.75 -20.94
N ALA A 322 3.88 12.93 -20.25
CA ALA A 322 3.76 12.57 -18.84
C ALA A 322 3.65 11.04 -18.67
N PRO A 323 4.12 10.48 -17.54
CA PRO A 323 4.08 9.04 -17.30
C PRO A 323 2.63 8.54 -17.09
N ALA A 324 2.19 7.60 -17.93
CA ALA A 324 0.87 6.97 -17.83
C ALA A 324 0.83 5.88 -16.74
N THR A 325 0.89 6.30 -15.46
CA THR A 325 1.14 5.40 -14.30
C THR A 325 -0.02 5.33 -13.30
N ALA A 326 -1.25 5.60 -13.73
CA ALA A 326 -2.38 5.77 -12.81
C ALA A 326 -2.07 6.89 -11.79
N VAL A 327 -1.81 8.09 -12.31
CA VAL A 327 -1.35 9.26 -11.56
C VAL A 327 -2.37 9.63 -10.49
N CYS A 328 -1.90 9.79 -9.25
CA CYS A 328 -2.69 10.16 -8.08
C CYS A 328 -2.15 11.39 -7.34
N HIS A 329 -0.88 11.76 -7.58
CA HIS A 329 -0.24 12.89 -6.90
C HIS A 329 0.63 13.72 -7.84
N LEU A 330 0.67 15.01 -7.54
CA LEU A 330 1.63 15.97 -8.10
C LEU A 330 2.24 16.74 -6.94
N GLN A 331 3.55 16.91 -6.93
CA GLN A 331 4.25 17.64 -5.87
C GLN A 331 5.48 18.34 -6.42
N TRP A 332 5.58 19.66 -6.22
CA TRP A 332 6.79 20.41 -6.58
C TRP A 332 7.95 20.00 -5.68
N ASN A 333 9.16 20.00 -6.24
CA ASN A 333 10.37 19.88 -5.47
C ASN A 333 10.61 21.20 -4.71
N SER A 334 10.91 21.14 -3.40
CA SER A 334 11.08 22.35 -2.57
C SER A 334 12.29 23.20 -2.96
N ASP A 335 13.26 22.61 -3.67
CA ASP A 335 14.55 23.24 -3.94
C ASP A 335 14.62 23.92 -5.31
N GLU A 336 13.83 23.44 -6.30
CA GLU A 336 13.79 23.97 -7.66
C GLU A 336 12.35 24.08 -8.20
N GLN A 337 11.93 25.28 -8.61
CA GLN A 337 10.55 25.60 -9.03
C GLN A 337 10.12 25.00 -10.38
N ASP A 338 10.99 24.26 -11.06
CA ASP A 338 10.74 23.60 -12.34
C ASP A 338 10.79 22.07 -12.25
N LEU A 339 11.03 21.50 -11.07
CA LEU A 339 11.03 20.06 -10.84
C LEU A 339 9.71 19.59 -10.23
N LEU A 340 9.02 18.69 -10.92
CA LEU A 340 7.73 18.15 -10.52
C LEU A 340 7.79 16.64 -10.32
N TRP A 341 7.34 16.18 -9.15
CA TRP A 341 7.08 14.77 -8.91
C TRP A 341 5.67 14.41 -9.38
N ILE A 342 5.58 13.32 -10.15
CA ILE A 342 4.35 12.70 -10.62
C ILE A 342 4.28 11.31 -9.99
N GLY A 343 3.43 11.17 -8.97
CA GLY A 343 3.19 9.92 -8.26
C GLY A 343 1.98 9.19 -8.83
N GLY A 344 2.17 7.94 -9.23
CA GLY A 344 1.13 7.03 -9.69
C GLY A 344 1.07 5.76 -8.85
N TYR A 345 0.11 4.88 -9.13
CA TYR A 345 -0.02 3.60 -8.39
C TYR A 345 1.18 2.70 -8.60
N MET A 346 1.72 2.71 -9.82
CA MET A 346 2.77 1.78 -10.28
C MET A 346 4.13 2.45 -10.48
N GLY A 347 4.27 3.72 -10.09
CA GLY A 347 5.54 4.40 -10.25
C GLY A 347 5.57 5.82 -9.75
N LEU A 348 6.79 6.30 -9.60
CA LEU A 348 7.09 7.67 -9.22
C LEU A 348 8.07 8.23 -10.24
N THR A 349 7.73 9.39 -10.80
CA THR A 349 8.53 10.02 -11.85
C THR A 349 8.87 11.45 -11.46
N LEU A 350 10.14 11.82 -11.57
CA LEU A 350 10.59 13.20 -11.51
C LEU A 350 10.72 13.74 -12.93
N VAL A 351 10.02 14.83 -13.20
CA VAL A 351 10.09 15.53 -14.48
C VAL A 351 10.58 16.96 -14.27
N ARG A 352 11.39 17.46 -15.21
CA ARG A 352 11.66 18.89 -15.35
C ARG A 352 10.64 19.48 -16.32
N LEU A 353 9.99 20.55 -15.88
CA LEU A 353 9.03 21.30 -16.67
C LEU A 353 9.73 22.48 -17.33
N GLU A 354 9.81 22.42 -18.66
CA GLU A 354 10.42 23.47 -19.47
C GLU A 354 9.33 24.26 -20.19
N LEU A 355 9.51 25.58 -20.26
CA LEU A 355 8.46 26.48 -20.74
C LEU A 355 9.01 27.34 -21.87
N CYS A 356 8.20 27.48 -22.92
CA CYS A 356 8.47 28.38 -24.01
C CYS A 356 7.57 29.61 -23.86
N LEU A 357 8.16 30.74 -23.51
CA LEU A 357 7.47 32.02 -23.42
C LEU A 357 7.55 32.71 -24.78
N SER A 358 6.41 33.13 -25.34
CA SER A 358 6.41 33.93 -26.56
C SER A 358 6.69 35.38 -26.18
N ARG A 359 7.81 35.94 -26.64
CA ARG A 359 7.96 37.40 -26.76
C ARG A 359 7.26 37.91 -28.02
N PRO A 360 6.79 39.16 -28.08
CA PRO A 360 6.58 39.81 -29.37
C PRO A 360 7.88 39.72 -30.18
N PRO A 361 7.81 39.43 -31.49
CA PRO A 361 8.99 39.14 -32.29
C PRO A 361 10.00 40.29 -32.18
N SER A 362 11.25 39.97 -31.86
CA SER A 362 12.35 40.91 -32.13
C SER A 362 12.37 41.22 -33.64
N PRO A 363 12.83 42.40 -34.07
CA PRO A 363 12.94 42.75 -35.49
C PRO A 363 13.73 41.73 -36.34
N ASP A 364 14.42 40.79 -35.66
CA ASP A 364 15.37 39.84 -36.19
C ASP A 364 14.80 38.41 -36.28
N GLY A 365 13.55 38.18 -35.86
CA GLY A 365 12.83 36.91 -36.04
C GLY A 365 13.30 35.71 -35.20
N ARG A 366 14.12 35.93 -34.16
CA ARG A 366 14.62 34.85 -33.28
C ARG A 366 13.71 34.63 -32.06
N VAL A 367 13.30 33.39 -31.85
CA VAL A 367 12.65 32.89 -30.62
C VAL A 367 13.76 32.50 -29.63
N MET A 368 13.68 32.97 -28.39
CA MET A 368 14.66 32.70 -27.33
C MET A 368 14.04 31.78 -26.27
N PHE A 369 14.75 30.71 -25.89
CA PHE A 369 14.41 29.89 -24.73
C PHE A 369 14.97 30.59 -23.48
N THR A 370 14.13 30.92 -22.51
CA THR A 370 14.58 31.56 -21.26
C THR A 370 14.25 30.66 -20.09
N ILE A 371 15.27 30.34 -19.30
CA ILE A 371 15.13 29.64 -18.02
C ILE A 371 15.16 30.71 -16.93
N LEU A 372 14.03 30.85 -16.23
CA LEU A 372 13.82 31.56 -14.96
C LEU A 372 13.86 33.11 -14.96
N ASN A 373 12.90 33.67 -14.19
CA ASN A 373 12.54 35.07 -13.93
C ASN A 373 11.72 35.79 -15.03
N THR A 374 10.41 35.65 -14.93
CA THR A 374 9.44 36.38 -15.76
C THR A 374 9.31 37.85 -15.33
N SER A 375 9.50 38.76 -16.28
CA SER A 375 8.94 40.12 -16.25
C SER A 375 7.50 40.11 -16.79
N VAL A 376 6.74 41.16 -16.47
CA VAL A 376 5.27 41.28 -16.52
C VAL A 376 4.57 41.05 -17.88
N ASP A 377 5.30 40.95 -19.01
CA ASP A 377 4.71 40.94 -20.37
C ASP A 377 4.92 39.64 -21.20
N GLU A 378 5.32 38.52 -20.60
CA GLU A 378 5.56 37.26 -21.34
C GLU A 378 4.36 36.28 -21.23
N THR A 379 3.75 35.89 -22.36
CA THR A 379 2.68 34.88 -22.39
C THR A 379 3.25 33.49 -22.65
N LEU A 380 2.81 32.50 -21.86
CA LEU A 380 3.17 31.09 -22.07
C LEU A 380 2.63 30.59 -23.41
N SER A 381 3.50 29.99 -24.23
CA SER A 381 3.17 29.53 -25.58
C SER A 381 3.26 28.01 -25.76
N SER A 382 4.19 27.34 -25.07
CA SER A 382 4.26 25.88 -25.05
C SER A 382 4.94 25.38 -23.77
N ILE A 383 4.75 24.09 -23.49
CA ILE A 383 5.32 23.36 -22.36
C ILE A 383 5.97 22.08 -22.89
N SER A 384 7.11 21.71 -22.32
CA SER A 384 7.78 20.43 -22.55
C SER A 384 8.15 19.78 -21.22
N LEU A 385 8.19 18.45 -21.24
CA LEU A 385 8.53 17.62 -20.08
C LEU A 385 9.81 16.84 -20.39
N THR A 386 10.79 16.95 -19.51
CA THR A 386 11.99 16.12 -19.56
C THR A 386 11.98 15.18 -18.36
N THR A 387 11.84 13.87 -18.59
CA THR A 387 11.91 12.88 -17.50
C THR A 387 13.34 12.78 -16.99
N LEU A 388 13.55 13.07 -15.71
CA LEU A 388 14.85 12.98 -15.06
C LEU A 388 15.04 11.63 -14.36
N LEU A 389 13.98 11.15 -13.72
CA LEU A 389 13.97 9.88 -12.99
C LEU A 389 12.62 9.22 -13.16
N HIS A 390 12.63 7.92 -13.43
CA HIS A 390 11.44 7.10 -13.37
C HIS A 390 11.72 5.87 -12.52
N ARG A 391 10.90 5.67 -11.49
CA ARG A 391 10.93 4.49 -10.65
C ARG A 391 9.64 3.71 -10.86
N THR A 392 9.79 2.50 -11.39
CA THR A 392 8.69 1.54 -11.49
C THR A 392 8.53 0.80 -10.17
N LEU A 393 7.29 0.66 -9.72
CA LEU A 393 6.91 -0.18 -8.60
C LEU A 393 6.33 -1.48 -9.17
N HIS A 394 6.76 -2.61 -8.62
CA HIS A 394 6.34 -3.93 -9.10
C HIS A 394 5.27 -4.49 -8.18
N GLU A 395 4.13 -4.91 -8.72
CA GLU A 395 3.13 -5.66 -7.96
C GLU A 395 3.45 -7.14 -8.06
N THR A 396 3.44 -7.83 -6.92
CA THR A 396 3.42 -9.29 -6.89
C THR A 396 2.08 -9.71 -6.32
N ALA A 397 1.01 -9.64 -7.12
CA ALA A 397 -0.33 -10.07 -6.71
C ALA A 397 -0.29 -11.57 -6.40
N GLY A 398 -0.06 -11.87 -5.12
CA GLY A 398 0.72 -13.02 -4.67
C GLY A 398 0.20 -14.37 -5.12
N CYS A 399 1.09 -15.14 -5.75
CA CYS A 399 0.95 -16.58 -5.86
C CYS A 399 2.32 -17.21 -6.13
N GLY A 400 2.75 -18.10 -5.23
CA GLY A 400 4.03 -18.77 -5.34
C GLY A 400 5.20 -17.97 -4.78
N LEU A 401 5.95 -18.65 -3.92
CA LEU A 401 7.17 -18.14 -3.29
C LEU A 401 8.20 -19.25 -3.29
N TYR A 402 9.45 -18.92 -3.63
CA TYR A 402 10.58 -19.84 -3.52
C TYR A 402 11.80 -19.08 -3.02
N THR A 403 12.57 -19.71 -2.15
CA THR A 403 13.79 -19.11 -1.57
C THR A 403 14.94 -20.10 -1.63
N GLU A 404 16.08 -19.67 -2.16
CA GLU A 404 17.31 -20.46 -2.22
C GLU A 404 18.52 -19.53 -2.27
N ASN A 405 19.59 -19.83 -1.52
CA ASN A 405 20.87 -19.10 -1.56
C ASN A 405 20.76 -17.56 -1.40
N ASN A 406 19.94 -17.08 -0.46
CA ASN A 406 19.64 -15.65 -0.28
C ASN A 406 18.98 -14.95 -1.48
N GLU A 407 18.31 -15.71 -2.34
CA GLU A 407 17.45 -15.19 -3.40
C GLU A 407 16.00 -15.56 -3.12
N ILE A 408 15.09 -14.66 -3.50
CA ILE A 408 13.65 -14.86 -3.41
C ILE A 408 13.10 -14.83 -4.82
N LEU A 409 12.29 -15.83 -5.19
CA LEU A 409 11.45 -15.81 -6.37
C LEU A 409 10.00 -15.63 -5.94
N SER A 410 9.31 -14.70 -6.58
CA SER A 410 7.88 -14.46 -6.37
C SER A 410 7.15 -14.43 -7.69
N GLY A 411 5.97 -15.05 -7.73
CA GLY A 411 5.07 -15.03 -8.89
C GLY A 411 3.84 -14.18 -8.64
N ASP A 412 3.16 -13.80 -9.72
CA ASP A 412 1.85 -13.18 -9.67
C ASP A 412 0.83 -13.82 -10.62
N LEU A 413 -0.44 -13.47 -10.41
CA LEU A 413 -1.57 -13.98 -11.21
C LEU A 413 -1.57 -13.46 -12.65
N SER A 414 -0.74 -12.47 -12.98
CA SER A 414 -0.54 -11.97 -14.34
C SER A 414 0.59 -12.71 -15.07
N GLY A 415 1.26 -13.66 -14.42
CA GLY A 415 2.36 -14.42 -15.01
C GLY A 415 3.72 -13.75 -14.89
N ASN A 416 3.86 -12.69 -14.10
CA ASN A 416 5.16 -12.11 -13.79
C ASN A 416 5.87 -12.94 -12.72
N ILE A 417 7.16 -13.14 -12.94
CA ILE A 417 8.09 -13.77 -12.00
C ILE A 417 9.21 -12.77 -11.73
N PHE A 418 9.42 -12.47 -10.46
CA PHE A 418 10.47 -11.57 -10.01
C PHE A 418 11.50 -12.33 -9.18
N GLN A 419 12.77 -12.07 -9.46
CA GLN A 419 13.89 -12.55 -8.66
C GLN A 419 14.50 -11.41 -7.86
N TRP A 420 14.52 -11.55 -6.54
CA TRP A 420 15.00 -10.55 -5.60
C TRP A 420 16.27 -11.02 -4.91
N ALA A 421 17.21 -10.11 -4.69
CA ALA A 421 18.22 -10.32 -3.66
C ALA A 421 17.64 -9.90 -2.31
N ILE A 422 17.98 -10.62 -1.23
CA ILE A 422 17.36 -10.36 0.08
C ILE A 422 17.56 -8.93 0.61
N ASN A 423 18.62 -8.24 0.19
CA ASN A 423 18.91 -6.88 0.62
C ASN A 423 18.68 -5.83 -0.46
N ASP A 424 18.12 -6.22 -1.60
CA ASP A 424 17.88 -5.32 -2.73
C ASP A 424 16.39 -5.14 -2.94
N ALA A 425 15.93 -3.88 -2.91
CA ALA A 425 14.54 -3.55 -3.16
C ALA A 425 14.15 -3.70 -4.64
N LYS A 426 15.14 -3.75 -5.54
CA LYS A 426 14.90 -3.94 -6.98
C LYS A 426 14.99 -5.40 -7.36
N PRO A 427 14.15 -5.87 -8.30
CA PRO A 427 14.29 -7.20 -8.83
C PRO A 427 15.57 -7.29 -9.67
N LYS A 428 16.37 -8.33 -9.45
CA LYS A 428 17.50 -8.71 -10.30
C LYS A 428 17.05 -9.11 -11.69
N GLN A 429 15.90 -9.78 -11.76
CA GLN A 429 15.34 -10.29 -13.00
C GLN A 429 13.81 -10.23 -12.93
N HIS A 430 13.20 -9.91 -14.07
CA HIS A 430 11.76 -9.99 -14.31
C HIS A 430 11.53 -10.86 -15.55
N ILE A 431 10.72 -11.90 -15.39
CA ILE A 431 10.33 -12.83 -16.46
C ILE A 431 8.82 -12.82 -16.51
N HIS A 432 8.25 -12.93 -17.71
CA HIS A 432 6.82 -13.04 -17.90
C HIS A 432 6.50 -14.33 -18.64
N ILE A 433 5.55 -15.11 -18.12
CA ILE A 433 4.96 -16.25 -18.81
C ILE A 433 3.47 -15.95 -19.07
N PRO A 434 2.88 -16.46 -20.17
CA PRO A 434 1.52 -16.10 -20.58
C PRO A 434 0.44 -16.88 -19.82
N ASP A 435 0.58 -17.03 -18.51
CA ASP A 435 -0.35 -17.79 -17.65
C ASP A 435 -0.22 -17.35 -16.18
N SER A 436 -1.26 -17.56 -15.38
CA SER A 436 -1.29 -17.17 -13.96
C SER A 436 -0.44 -18.12 -13.11
N ILE A 437 0.56 -17.59 -12.40
CA ILE A 437 1.38 -18.39 -11.49
C ILE A 437 0.50 -18.95 -10.35
N ARG A 438 0.83 -20.12 -9.82
CA ARG A 438 0.21 -20.65 -8.59
C ARG A 438 1.23 -21.05 -7.54
N CYS A 439 2.27 -21.77 -7.93
CA CYS A 439 3.34 -22.22 -7.03
C CYS A 439 4.64 -22.44 -7.78
N PHE A 440 5.76 -22.28 -7.09
CA PHE A 440 7.06 -22.76 -7.58
C PHE A 440 7.25 -24.22 -7.19
N ILE A 441 7.68 -25.03 -8.15
CA ILE A 441 8.08 -26.42 -7.91
C ILE A 441 9.58 -26.48 -7.61
N SER A 442 10.37 -25.69 -8.33
CA SER A 442 11.80 -25.49 -8.06
C SER A 442 12.21 -24.10 -8.52
N LYS A 443 13.49 -23.74 -8.36
CA LYS A 443 14.02 -22.48 -8.87
C LYS A 443 13.68 -22.21 -10.34
N ASN A 444 13.61 -23.26 -11.16
CA ASN A 444 13.46 -23.15 -12.61
C ASN A 444 12.12 -23.72 -13.10
N LEU A 445 11.23 -24.19 -12.21
CA LEU A 445 9.96 -24.80 -12.58
C LEU A 445 8.80 -24.14 -11.83
N VAL A 446 7.78 -23.75 -12.57
CA VAL A 446 6.59 -23.07 -12.02
C VAL A 446 5.31 -23.73 -12.52
N GLY A 447 4.39 -23.97 -11.59
CA GLY A 447 3.06 -24.47 -11.86
C GLY A 447 2.04 -23.35 -11.90
N THR A 448 1.07 -23.45 -12.82
CA THR A 448 0.06 -22.41 -13.06
C THR A 448 -1.34 -22.80 -12.61
N LEU A 449 -2.22 -21.81 -12.52
CA LEU A 449 -3.64 -22.03 -12.24
C LEU A 449 -4.34 -22.85 -13.32
N SER A 450 -3.91 -22.74 -14.57
CA SER A 450 -4.50 -23.51 -15.68
C SER A 450 -4.06 -24.98 -15.69
N GLY A 451 -3.03 -25.33 -14.91
CA GLY A 451 -2.48 -26.67 -14.82
C GLY A 451 -1.26 -26.94 -15.68
N VAL A 452 -0.63 -25.88 -16.20
CA VAL A 452 0.57 -25.99 -17.03
C VAL A 452 1.82 -25.86 -16.16
N LEU A 453 2.79 -26.74 -16.39
CA LEU A 453 4.11 -26.70 -15.78
C LEU A 453 5.11 -26.08 -16.77
N TYR A 454 5.66 -24.93 -16.41
CA TYR A 454 6.66 -24.22 -17.22
C TYR A 454 8.06 -24.38 -16.67
N ASN A 455 9.03 -24.46 -17.57
CA ASN A 455 10.42 -24.16 -17.27
C ASN A 455 10.69 -22.66 -17.47
N ILE A 456 11.17 -22.00 -16.42
CA ILE A 456 11.37 -20.56 -16.35
C ILE A 456 12.52 -20.11 -17.25
N ASP A 457 13.59 -20.90 -17.37
CA ASP A 457 14.82 -20.51 -18.07
C ASP A 457 14.62 -20.38 -19.58
N ASN A 458 13.81 -21.28 -20.16
CA ASN A 458 13.56 -21.36 -21.60
C ASN A 458 12.09 -21.10 -21.98
N GLN A 459 11.21 -20.89 -21.00
CA GLN A 459 9.76 -20.66 -21.17
C GLN A 459 9.03 -21.80 -21.89
N GLU A 460 9.57 -23.02 -21.84
CA GLU A 460 8.94 -24.19 -22.44
C GLU A 460 7.92 -24.83 -21.51
N ILE A 461 6.85 -25.37 -22.12
CA ILE A 461 5.87 -26.20 -21.41
C ILE A 461 6.47 -27.59 -21.22
N ILE A 462 6.60 -28.00 -19.97
CA ILE A 462 7.08 -29.34 -19.59
C ILE A 462 5.93 -30.33 -19.57
N GLU A 463 4.77 -29.91 -19.04
CA GLU A 463 3.59 -30.75 -18.90
C GLU A 463 2.33 -29.91 -18.74
N ASP A 464 1.18 -30.50 -19.08
CA ASP A 464 -0.14 -29.89 -18.92
C ASP A 464 -1.10 -30.90 -18.28
N PHE A 465 -1.43 -30.66 -17.02
CA PHE A 465 -2.27 -31.53 -16.19
C PHE A 465 -3.77 -31.27 -16.37
N LYS A 466 -4.16 -30.21 -17.10
CA LYS A 466 -5.57 -29.79 -17.29
C LYS A 466 -6.33 -29.46 -15.99
N THR A 467 -5.62 -29.28 -14.89
CA THR A 467 -6.14 -28.90 -13.58
C THR A 467 -5.06 -28.15 -12.81
N THR A 468 -5.44 -27.23 -11.94
CA THR A 468 -4.53 -26.37 -11.19
C THR A 468 -3.43 -27.16 -10.48
N ILE A 469 -2.19 -26.71 -10.61
CA ILE A 469 -1.05 -27.23 -9.83
C ILE A 469 -0.99 -26.44 -8.53
N ILE A 470 -1.28 -27.08 -7.39
CA ILE A 470 -1.44 -26.37 -6.10
C ILE A 470 -0.17 -26.39 -5.27
N CYS A 471 0.43 -27.57 -5.12
CA CYS A 471 1.56 -27.79 -4.23
C CYS A 471 2.51 -28.85 -4.79
N SER A 472 3.74 -28.87 -4.28
CA SER A 472 4.72 -29.89 -4.64
C SER A 472 5.73 -30.13 -3.52
N VAL A 473 6.39 -31.28 -3.56
CA VAL A 473 7.51 -31.60 -2.68
C VAL A 473 8.54 -32.43 -3.42
N TRP A 474 9.80 -32.05 -3.29
CA TRP A 474 10.94 -32.85 -3.76
C TRP A 474 11.45 -33.75 -2.65
N ASN A 475 11.91 -34.93 -3.04
CA ASN A 475 12.74 -35.75 -2.17
C ASN A 475 14.13 -35.11 -1.97
N THR A 476 14.85 -35.57 -0.95
CA THR A 476 16.07 -34.94 -0.43
C THR A 476 17.18 -34.82 -1.47
N ASN A 477 17.29 -35.83 -2.34
CA ASN A 477 18.29 -35.85 -3.43
C ASN A 477 17.81 -35.12 -4.71
N LYS A 478 16.62 -34.50 -4.70
CA LYS A 478 15.98 -33.80 -5.82
C LYS A 478 15.81 -34.66 -7.09
N THR A 479 15.63 -35.99 -6.97
CA THR A 479 15.40 -36.89 -8.11
C THR A 479 13.93 -37.18 -8.39
N SER A 480 13.06 -37.02 -7.38
CA SER A 480 11.62 -37.26 -7.51
C SER A 480 10.81 -36.15 -6.87
N CYS A 481 9.77 -35.70 -7.55
CA CYS A 481 8.86 -34.66 -7.10
C CYS A 481 7.43 -35.21 -7.10
N LEU A 482 6.73 -35.04 -5.98
CA LEU A 482 5.29 -35.23 -5.91
C LEU A 482 4.60 -33.89 -6.15
N VAL A 483 3.48 -33.93 -6.87
CA VAL A 483 2.67 -32.76 -7.22
C VAL A 483 1.23 -33.02 -6.82
N GLY A 484 0.67 -32.11 -6.02
CA GLY A 484 -0.74 -32.11 -5.64
C GLY A 484 -1.56 -31.18 -6.53
N LEU A 485 -2.66 -31.71 -7.06
CA LEU A 485 -3.49 -31.04 -8.07
C LEU A 485 -4.86 -30.63 -7.52
N GLY A 486 -5.50 -29.66 -8.18
CA GLY A 486 -6.82 -29.11 -7.83
C GLY A 486 -8.01 -30.03 -8.13
N ASN A 487 -7.77 -31.26 -8.54
CA ASN A 487 -8.80 -32.29 -8.67
C ASN A 487 -8.62 -33.43 -7.65
N GLY A 488 -7.79 -33.23 -6.62
CA GLY A 488 -7.52 -34.25 -5.61
C GLY A 488 -6.52 -35.32 -6.01
N THR A 489 -5.82 -35.15 -7.13
CA THR A 489 -4.79 -36.10 -7.59
C THR A 489 -3.41 -35.75 -7.04
N LEU A 490 -2.76 -36.75 -6.44
CA LEU A 490 -1.33 -36.73 -6.11
C LEU A 490 -0.56 -37.54 -7.16
N ILE A 491 0.35 -36.89 -7.89
CA ILE A 491 1.13 -37.53 -8.97
C ILE A 491 2.62 -37.39 -8.73
N ASN A 492 3.39 -38.40 -9.13
CA ASN A 492 4.84 -38.32 -9.22
C ASN A 492 5.25 -37.78 -10.59
N LEU A 493 5.94 -36.63 -10.60
CA LEU A 493 6.25 -35.88 -11.83
C LEU A 493 7.16 -36.65 -12.78
N GLN A 494 8.13 -37.41 -12.26
CA GLN A 494 9.11 -38.13 -13.08
C GLN A 494 8.54 -39.46 -13.59
N THR A 495 7.83 -40.20 -12.75
CA THR A 495 7.29 -41.52 -13.13
C THR A 495 5.92 -41.46 -13.78
N LYS A 496 5.22 -40.32 -13.68
CA LYS A 496 3.82 -40.11 -14.10
C LYS A 496 2.79 -40.99 -13.39
N LYS A 497 3.19 -41.64 -12.30
CA LYS A 497 2.29 -42.51 -11.52
C LYS A 497 1.42 -41.69 -10.58
N ILE A 498 0.15 -42.08 -10.48
CA ILE A 498 -0.80 -41.53 -9.50
C ILE A 498 -0.55 -42.23 -8.17
N ILE A 499 -0.06 -41.46 -7.20
CA ILE A 499 0.26 -41.95 -5.86
C ILE A 499 -0.99 -42.00 -4.99
N GLY A 500 -1.90 -41.02 -5.15
CA GLY A 500 -3.12 -40.95 -4.35
C GLY A 500 -4.23 -40.15 -5.02
N LEU A 501 -5.48 -40.47 -4.64
CA LEU A 501 -6.69 -39.75 -5.05
C LEU A 501 -7.51 -39.42 -3.82
N HIS A 502 -7.91 -38.16 -3.67
CA HIS A 502 -8.89 -37.72 -2.69
C HIS A 502 -10.32 -37.89 -3.21
N GLU A 503 -11.26 -38.01 -2.28
CA GLU A 503 -12.67 -38.21 -2.62
C GLU A 503 -13.28 -36.90 -3.17
N ASN A 504 -14.33 -37.03 -3.99
CA ASN A 504 -15.08 -35.89 -4.55
C ASN A 504 -14.24 -34.82 -5.27
N ASN A 505 -13.05 -35.19 -5.77
CA ASN A 505 -12.09 -34.28 -6.40
C ASN A 505 -11.64 -33.12 -5.50
N ALA A 506 -11.65 -33.32 -4.17
CA ALA A 506 -11.25 -32.29 -3.21
C ALA A 506 -9.78 -31.88 -3.39
N GLU A 507 -9.50 -30.59 -3.43
CA GLU A 507 -8.17 -30.05 -3.72
C GLU A 507 -7.10 -30.54 -2.73
N ILE A 508 -5.86 -30.72 -3.20
CA ILE A 508 -4.69 -30.99 -2.35
C ILE A 508 -3.93 -29.69 -2.10
N TRP A 509 -4.09 -29.12 -0.90
CA TRP A 509 -3.48 -27.84 -0.52
C TRP A 509 -2.01 -27.93 -0.16
N SER A 510 -1.58 -29.08 0.38
CA SER A 510 -0.20 -29.27 0.83
C SER A 510 0.19 -30.74 0.79
N VAL A 511 1.47 -31.00 0.52
CA VAL A 511 2.07 -32.34 0.50
C VAL A 511 3.43 -32.29 1.20
N CYS A 512 3.75 -33.33 1.96
CA CYS A 512 5.08 -33.51 2.54
C CYS A 512 5.51 -34.99 2.50
N LEU A 513 6.83 -35.21 2.53
CA LEU A 513 7.42 -36.54 2.67
C LEU A 513 7.69 -36.86 4.13
N SER A 514 7.57 -38.13 4.49
CA SER A 514 8.10 -38.67 5.75
C SER A 514 9.63 -38.54 5.80
N PRO A 515 10.26 -38.55 7.00
CA PRO A 515 11.71 -38.41 7.12
C PRO A 515 12.53 -39.47 6.38
N ASN A 516 11.98 -40.68 6.20
CA ASN A 516 12.59 -41.75 5.42
C ASN A 516 12.12 -41.80 3.95
N GLU A 517 11.23 -40.88 3.55
CA GLU A 517 10.69 -40.70 2.18
C GLU A 517 9.91 -41.89 1.60
N GLU A 518 9.65 -42.93 2.39
CA GLU A 518 8.86 -44.08 1.96
C GLU A 518 7.35 -43.77 1.95
N LEU A 519 6.95 -42.83 2.81
CA LEU A 519 5.58 -42.33 2.93
C LEU A 519 5.50 -40.84 2.59
N CYS A 520 4.31 -40.40 2.20
CA CYS A 520 3.96 -39.00 2.10
C CYS A 520 2.61 -38.72 2.76
N ALA A 521 2.39 -37.47 3.15
CA ALA A 521 1.12 -36.99 3.69
C ALA A 521 0.56 -35.87 2.81
N THR A 522 -0.75 -35.88 2.57
CA THR A 522 -1.48 -34.85 1.80
C THR A 522 -2.56 -34.21 2.65
N ALA A 523 -2.58 -32.88 2.72
CA ALA A 523 -3.66 -32.08 3.30
C ALA A 523 -4.67 -31.71 2.21
N SER A 524 -5.96 -31.92 2.48
CA SER A 524 -7.00 -31.74 1.47
C SER A 524 -8.20 -30.93 1.97
N GLU A 525 -8.90 -30.35 0.99
CA GLU A 525 -10.20 -29.71 1.16
C GLU A 525 -11.26 -30.68 1.73
N ASP A 526 -11.08 -31.99 1.59
CA ASP A 526 -11.97 -33.01 2.17
C ASP A 526 -11.92 -33.12 3.71
N GLN A 527 -11.22 -32.18 4.38
CA GLN A 527 -11.07 -32.08 5.83
C GLN A 527 -10.15 -33.15 6.44
N THR A 528 -9.45 -33.92 5.60
CA THR A 528 -8.55 -35.00 6.05
C THR A 528 -7.09 -34.73 5.69
N THR A 529 -6.22 -35.46 6.38
CA THR A 529 -4.85 -35.68 5.91
C THR A 529 -4.67 -37.16 5.61
N SER A 530 -4.32 -37.51 4.37
CA SER A 530 -4.13 -38.90 3.96
C SER A 530 -2.65 -39.25 3.87
N ILE A 531 -2.29 -40.47 4.32
CA ILE A 531 -0.93 -41.00 4.30
C ILE A 531 -0.83 -42.05 3.21
N TRP A 532 0.15 -41.91 2.32
CA TRP A 532 0.33 -42.77 1.14
C TRP A 532 1.75 -43.34 1.10
N LYS A 533 1.90 -44.52 0.51
CA LYS A 533 3.23 -44.99 0.09
C LYS A 533 3.67 -44.34 -1.21
N VAL A 534 4.89 -43.83 -1.24
CA VAL A 534 5.42 -43.06 -2.38
C VAL A 534 5.64 -43.93 -3.62
N ASP A 535 6.03 -45.20 -3.43
CA ASP A 535 6.36 -46.11 -4.54
C ASP A 535 5.20 -47.02 -4.99
N GLN A 536 4.04 -46.91 -4.36
CA GLN A 536 2.88 -47.77 -4.65
C GLN A 536 1.67 -46.92 -5.05
N GLU A 537 1.05 -47.24 -6.18
CA GLU A 537 -0.08 -46.48 -6.70
C GLU A 537 -1.31 -46.65 -5.80
N GLN A 538 -1.87 -45.53 -5.35
CA GLN A 538 -3.13 -45.44 -4.60
C GLN A 538 -3.14 -46.24 -3.29
N GLU A 539 -1.97 -46.55 -2.71
CA GLU A 539 -1.89 -47.26 -1.44
C GLU A 539 -1.96 -46.29 -0.25
N ARG A 540 -3.18 -46.04 0.22
CA ARG A 540 -3.46 -45.25 1.43
C ARG A 540 -3.23 -46.11 2.68
N ILE A 541 -2.32 -45.67 3.55
CA ILE A 541 -1.94 -46.37 4.80
C ILE A 541 -2.78 -45.89 5.98
N ALA A 542 -3.09 -44.59 6.03
CA ALA A 542 -3.88 -44.00 7.11
C ALA A 542 -4.62 -42.73 6.64
N THR A 543 -5.65 -42.36 7.39
CA THR A 543 -6.36 -41.09 7.23
C THR A 543 -6.47 -40.43 8.61
N LEU A 544 -5.84 -39.26 8.75
CA LEU A 544 -5.95 -38.43 9.95
C LEU A 544 -7.24 -37.61 9.85
N THR A 545 -8.08 -37.74 10.87
CA THR A 545 -9.39 -37.07 10.95
C THR A 545 -9.48 -36.22 12.21
N GLY A 546 -10.42 -35.28 12.21
CA GLY A 546 -10.75 -34.45 13.36
C GLY A 546 -10.80 -32.95 13.06
N HIS A 547 -10.14 -32.50 11.99
CA HIS A 547 -10.40 -31.16 11.46
C HIS A 547 -11.86 -31.07 10.98
N THR A 548 -12.48 -29.91 11.17
CA THR A 548 -13.90 -29.69 10.84
C THR A 548 -14.13 -28.94 9.53
N THR A 549 -13.05 -28.49 8.89
CA THR A 549 -13.02 -27.80 7.61
C THR A 549 -11.72 -28.14 6.88
N ALA A 550 -11.50 -27.56 5.69
CA ALA A 550 -10.37 -27.86 4.81
C ALA A 550 -9.01 -27.81 5.53
N VAL A 551 -8.20 -28.85 5.33
CA VAL A 551 -6.81 -28.89 5.81
C VAL A 551 -5.93 -28.25 4.75
N THR A 552 -5.20 -27.21 5.13
CA THR A 552 -4.49 -26.32 4.21
C THR A 552 -2.98 -26.52 4.27
N GLY A 553 -2.45 -27.04 5.37
CA GLY A 553 -1.02 -27.31 5.55
C GLY A 553 -0.75 -28.64 6.22
N VAL A 554 0.30 -29.32 5.78
CA VAL A 554 0.86 -30.50 6.43
C VAL A 554 2.39 -30.45 6.45
N GLN A 555 2.98 -30.85 7.57
CA GLN A 555 4.43 -31.05 7.73
C GLN A 555 4.68 -32.37 8.46
N TRP A 556 5.69 -33.12 8.02
CA TRP A 556 6.11 -34.36 8.67
C TRP A 556 7.57 -34.21 9.10
N LYS A 557 7.80 -34.27 10.40
CA LYS A 557 9.13 -34.13 11.00
C LYS A 557 9.31 -35.14 12.12
N SER A 558 10.44 -35.83 12.10
CA SER A 558 10.74 -36.95 12.99
C SER A 558 9.54 -37.90 13.16
N GLU A 559 9.04 -38.07 14.38
CA GLU A 559 7.92 -38.95 14.71
C GLU A 559 6.56 -38.24 14.82
N ARG A 560 6.42 -37.08 14.16
CA ARG A 560 5.24 -36.23 14.24
C ARG A 560 4.76 -35.73 12.88
N ILE A 561 3.44 -35.62 12.77
CA ILE A 561 2.76 -34.91 11.69
C ILE A 561 2.03 -33.70 12.28
N TYR A 562 2.19 -32.55 11.64
CA TYR A 562 1.56 -31.30 12.00
C TYR A 562 0.60 -30.92 10.88
N THR A 563 -0.63 -30.56 11.21
CA THR A 563 -1.63 -30.11 10.24
C THR A 563 -2.26 -28.80 10.68
N CYS A 564 -2.51 -27.88 9.75
CA CYS A 564 -3.28 -26.67 10.00
C CYS A 564 -4.47 -26.59 9.04
N ALA A 565 -5.52 -25.90 9.46
CA ALA A 565 -6.79 -25.89 8.73
C ALA A 565 -7.56 -24.57 8.87
N ASP A 566 -8.60 -24.46 8.03
CA ASP A 566 -9.58 -23.38 8.10
C ASP A 566 -10.42 -23.41 9.40
N ASP A 567 -10.36 -24.50 10.17
CA ASP A 567 -11.03 -24.59 11.47
C ASP A 567 -10.30 -23.81 12.57
N ARG A 568 -9.22 -23.12 12.17
CA ARG A 568 -8.40 -22.22 13.00
C ARG A 568 -7.59 -22.97 14.06
N THR A 569 -7.34 -24.26 13.82
CA THR A 569 -6.52 -25.10 14.69
C THR A 569 -5.29 -25.67 13.99
N VAL A 570 -4.26 -25.92 14.80
CA VAL A 570 -3.16 -26.82 14.43
C VAL A 570 -3.33 -28.11 15.21
N ARG A 571 -3.21 -29.26 14.56
CA ARG A 571 -3.22 -30.57 15.21
C ARG A 571 -1.87 -31.25 15.05
N VAL A 572 -1.41 -31.90 16.11
CA VAL A 572 -0.14 -32.64 16.13
C VAL A 572 -0.44 -34.11 16.35
N TYR A 573 0.09 -34.99 15.51
CA TYR A 573 -0.15 -36.43 15.54
C TYR A 573 1.16 -37.18 15.76
N ASN A 574 1.07 -38.33 16.42
CA ASN A 574 2.17 -39.27 16.59
C ASN A 574 2.28 -40.21 15.38
N THR A 575 3.48 -40.47 14.88
CA THR A 575 3.70 -41.48 13.82
C THR A 575 4.41 -42.73 14.30
N GLN A 576 4.86 -42.76 15.56
CA GLN A 576 5.55 -43.93 16.11
C GLN A 576 4.70 -45.17 15.96
N SER A 577 5.34 -46.24 15.45
CA SER A 577 4.69 -47.54 15.25
C SER A 577 3.39 -47.47 14.43
N ASN A 578 3.25 -46.48 13.53
CA ASN A 578 2.06 -46.25 12.69
C ASN A 578 0.76 -46.01 13.49
N LEU A 579 0.84 -45.38 14.68
CA LEU A 579 -0.32 -45.14 15.53
C LEU A 579 -1.21 -43.98 15.07
N TYR A 580 -0.64 -42.92 14.50
CA TYR A 580 -1.35 -41.79 13.88
C TYR A 580 -2.41 -41.10 14.78
N ASN A 581 -2.27 -41.20 16.11
CA ASN A 581 -3.20 -40.58 17.04
C ASN A 581 -2.88 -39.10 17.27
N CYS A 582 -3.91 -38.26 17.38
CA CYS A 582 -3.75 -36.86 17.76
C CYS A 582 -3.18 -36.77 19.18
N LEU A 583 -2.09 -36.03 19.35
CA LEU A 583 -1.44 -35.74 20.62
C LEU A 583 -2.10 -34.55 21.30
N TYR A 584 -2.22 -33.43 20.59
CA TYR A 584 -2.85 -32.20 21.09
C TYR A 584 -3.26 -31.27 19.95
N VAL A 585 -4.06 -30.26 20.31
CA VAL A 585 -4.60 -29.25 19.41
C VAL A 585 -4.23 -27.86 19.92
N LEU A 586 -3.73 -27.01 19.02
CA LEU A 586 -3.45 -25.60 19.29
C LEU A 586 -4.53 -24.74 18.66
N HIS A 587 -5.02 -23.74 19.40
CA HIS A 587 -6.10 -22.86 18.98
C HIS A 587 -5.59 -21.43 18.72
N THR A 588 -6.10 -20.79 17.67
CA THR A 588 -5.83 -19.37 17.37
C THR A 588 -6.93 -18.41 17.79
N LEU A 589 -8.14 -18.92 18.09
CA LEU A 589 -9.35 -18.11 18.33
C LEU A 589 -9.23 -17.11 19.47
N THR A 590 -8.40 -17.39 20.48
CA THR A 590 -8.19 -16.50 21.62
C THR A 590 -7.28 -15.31 21.28
N SER A 591 -6.57 -15.37 20.15
CA SER A 591 -5.50 -14.43 19.82
C SER A 591 -5.79 -13.56 18.60
N LEU A 592 -6.82 -13.90 17.81
CA LEU A 592 -7.16 -13.21 16.56
C LEU A 592 -8.66 -12.93 16.48
N PHE A 593 -9.00 -11.75 15.95
CA PHE A 593 -10.37 -11.33 15.70
C PHE A 593 -10.74 -11.47 14.21
N GLY A 594 -12.02 -11.74 13.94
CA GLY A 594 -12.55 -11.86 12.59
C GLY A 594 -12.52 -13.29 12.03
N TRP A 595 -12.95 -13.43 10.78
CA TRP A 595 -12.90 -14.67 10.03
C TRP A 595 -11.54 -14.80 9.32
N PHE A 596 -10.91 -15.96 9.42
CA PHE A 596 -9.64 -16.26 8.77
C PHE A 596 -9.39 -17.77 8.72
N THR A 597 -8.67 -18.20 7.69
CA THR A 597 -8.09 -19.53 7.52
C THR A 597 -6.62 -19.53 7.95
N LEU A 598 -6.11 -20.63 8.53
CA LEU A 598 -4.66 -20.87 8.57
C LEU A 598 -4.21 -21.32 7.18
N THR A 599 -3.21 -20.67 6.56
CA THR A 599 -2.91 -20.88 5.13
C THR A 599 -1.68 -21.72 4.86
N TYR A 600 -0.56 -21.48 5.56
CA TYR A 600 0.69 -22.24 5.39
C TYR A 600 1.24 -22.66 6.75
N LEU A 601 2.02 -23.75 6.75
CA LEU A 601 2.60 -24.37 7.94
C LEU A 601 4.08 -24.72 7.72
N GLN A 602 4.92 -24.30 8.65
CA GLN A 602 6.34 -24.66 8.76
C GLN A 602 6.65 -25.07 10.20
N VAL A 603 7.61 -25.97 10.39
CA VAL A 603 8.00 -26.49 11.71
C VAL A 603 9.51 -26.46 11.85
N ASP A 604 9.97 -25.96 12.99
CA ASP A 604 11.37 -26.01 13.42
C ASP A 604 11.48 -26.96 14.62
N GLU A 605 12.00 -28.17 14.42
CA GLU A 605 12.18 -29.13 15.52
C GLU A 605 13.32 -28.73 16.46
N ASP A 606 14.34 -28.04 15.94
CA ASP A 606 15.54 -27.66 16.70
C ASP A 606 15.15 -26.61 17.75
N GLN A 607 14.30 -25.64 17.38
CA GLN A 607 13.76 -24.60 18.27
C GLN A 607 12.38 -24.93 18.86
N LYS A 608 11.81 -26.09 18.51
CA LYS A 608 10.44 -26.51 18.87
C LYS A 608 9.40 -25.44 18.52
N LEU A 609 9.36 -25.01 17.26
CA LEU A 609 8.42 -23.99 16.79
C LEU A 609 7.45 -24.57 15.78
N ILE A 610 6.21 -24.08 15.87
CA ILE A 610 5.20 -24.25 14.84
C ILE A 610 4.90 -22.85 14.31
N ILE A 611 5.07 -22.64 13.00
CA ILE A 611 4.92 -21.36 12.32
C ILE A 611 3.78 -21.48 11.33
N CYS A 612 2.74 -20.67 11.50
CA CYS A 612 1.61 -20.60 10.58
C CYS A 612 1.37 -19.17 10.11
N THR A 613 0.78 -19.05 8.92
CA THR A 613 0.21 -17.79 8.41
C THR A 613 -1.30 -17.86 8.32
N THR A 614 -1.95 -16.71 8.17
CA THR A 614 -3.40 -16.61 8.03
C THR A 614 -3.82 -15.88 6.77
N GLN A 615 -5.07 -16.11 6.35
CA GLN A 615 -5.69 -15.41 5.21
C GLN A 615 -5.94 -13.91 5.47
N ASN A 616 -5.84 -13.43 6.72
CA ASN A 616 -6.04 -12.02 7.07
C ASN A 616 -4.72 -11.30 7.44
N GLY A 617 -3.57 -11.85 7.01
CA GLY A 617 -2.32 -11.11 7.09
C GLY A 617 -1.42 -11.42 8.29
N TYR A 618 -1.76 -12.40 9.12
CA TYR A 618 -1.04 -12.65 10.38
C TYR A 618 -0.02 -13.77 10.27
N LEU A 619 1.09 -13.57 10.98
CA LEU A 619 2.05 -14.61 11.34
C LEU A 619 1.77 -15.05 12.78
N VAL A 620 1.62 -16.35 12.98
CA VAL A 620 1.33 -16.96 14.28
C VAL A 620 2.36 -18.05 14.57
N ILE A 621 2.99 -17.98 15.74
CA ILE A 621 4.05 -18.91 16.14
C ILE A 621 3.74 -19.46 17.53
N TRP A 622 3.92 -20.76 17.70
CA TRP A 622 3.82 -21.47 18.98
C TRP A 622 5.14 -22.16 19.33
N ARG A 623 5.32 -22.43 20.63
CA ARG A 623 6.20 -23.53 21.05
C ARG A 623 5.45 -24.85 20.84
N ASP A 624 6.17 -25.86 20.36
CA ASP A 624 5.64 -27.20 20.10
C ASP A 624 5.42 -27.99 21.40
N GLU A 625 4.39 -27.58 22.14
CA GLU A 625 4.01 -28.12 23.44
C GLU A 625 2.49 -28.12 23.59
N GLU A 626 1.95 -29.05 24.37
CA GLU A 626 0.51 -29.16 24.62
C GLU A 626 -0.03 -27.90 25.35
N ASN A 627 -1.22 -27.43 24.92
CA ASN A 627 -1.91 -26.25 25.48
C ASN A 627 -1.08 -24.95 25.43
N SER A 628 -0.17 -24.82 24.48
CA SER A 628 0.60 -23.58 24.30
C SER A 628 -0.26 -22.47 23.67
N LEU A 629 -0.21 -21.28 24.27
CA LEU A 629 -0.66 -20.06 23.59
C LEU A 629 0.38 -19.62 22.55
N PRO A 630 -0.01 -18.91 21.49
CA PRO A 630 0.96 -18.35 20.56
C PRO A 630 1.99 -17.48 21.30
N ILE A 631 3.28 -17.72 21.05
CA ILE A 631 4.37 -16.88 21.53
C ILE A 631 4.54 -15.61 20.70
N LEU A 632 4.04 -15.64 19.46
CA LEU A 632 3.96 -14.50 18.57
C LEU A 632 2.65 -14.59 17.78
N CYS A 633 1.94 -13.47 17.69
CA CYS A 633 0.77 -13.32 16.85
C CYS A 633 0.72 -11.87 16.37
N LYS A 634 1.15 -11.62 15.12
CA LYS A 634 1.28 -10.25 14.62
C LYS A 634 0.91 -10.14 13.15
N LYS A 635 0.22 -9.06 12.82
CA LYS A 635 -0.11 -8.72 11.44
C LYS A 635 1.15 -8.27 10.71
N ILE A 636 1.43 -8.90 9.58
CA ILE A 636 2.60 -8.63 8.73
C ILE A 636 2.20 -8.22 7.31
N HIS A 637 0.94 -8.47 6.93
CA HIS A 637 0.36 -8.16 5.64
C HIS A 637 -1.07 -7.64 5.81
N PHE A 638 -1.58 -6.88 4.84
CA PHE A 638 -3.00 -6.48 4.81
C PHE A 638 -3.88 -7.48 4.08
N GLY A 639 -3.29 -8.23 3.16
CA GLY A 639 -3.96 -9.23 2.34
C GLY A 639 -3.83 -10.64 2.88
N SER A 640 -4.38 -11.58 2.12
CA SER A 640 -4.19 -13.01 2.32
C SER A 640 -2.73 -13.37 2.10
N LEU A 641 -2.18 -14.24 2.96
CA LEU A 641 -0.86 -14.82 2.75
C LEU A 641 -1.00 -15.93 1.73
N GLU A 642 -0.19 -15.86 0.67
CA GLU A 642 -0.21 -16.73 -0.51
C GLU A 642 1.12 -17.50 -0.66
N GLY A 643 1.97 -17.45 0.36
CA GLY A 643 3.18 -18.25 0.48
C GLY A 643 3.96 -17.95 1.75
N LEU A 644 4.63 -18.99 2.26
CA LEU A 644 5.49 -18.94 3.44
C LEU A 644 6.70 -19.84 3.20
N THR A 645 7.90 -19.30 3.43
CA THR A 645 9.15 -20.06 3.51
C THR A 645 9.85 -19.74 4.81
N TYR A 646 10.53 -20.73 5.38
CA TYR A 646 11.29 -20.59 6.62
C TYR A 646 12.68 -21.19 6.46
N ASP A 647 13.70 -20.36 6.63
CA ASP A 647 15.09 -20.78 6.71
C ASP A 647 15.47 -20.91 8.19
N LYS A 648 15.63 -22.16 8.63
CA LYS A 648 15.92 -22.49 10.03
C LYS A 648 17.34 -22.15 10.46
N ASP A 649 18.31 -22.07 9.52
CA ASP A 649 19.72 -21.88 9.87
C ASP A 649 19.99 -20.42 10.30
N ILE A 650 19.18 -19.49 9.79
CA ILE A 650 19.27 -18.05 10.08
C ILE A 650 17.96 -17.47 10.65
N HIS A 651 16.99 -18.33 10.95
CA HIS A 651 15.66 -17.99 11.45
C HIS A 651 14.95 -16.90 10.63
N ARG A 652 15.01 -17.01 9.30
CA ARG A 652 14.38 -16.07 8.38
C ARG A 652 13.05 -16.61 7.88
N ILE A 653 12.03 -15.77 7.89
CA ILE A 653 10.73 -16.03 7.27
C ILE A 653 10.61 -15.12 6.06
N VAL A 654 10.19 -15.67 4.93
CA VAL A 654 9.75 -14.89 3.78
C VAL A 654 8.29 -15.23 3.48
N THR A 655 7.49 -14.21 3.29
CA THR A 655 6.06 -14.30 2.99
C THR A 655 5.71 -13.51 1.74
N ILE A 656 4.67 -13.94 1.03
CA ILE A 656 4.05 -13.21 -0.08
C ILE A 656 2.56 -13.08 0.18
N SER A 657 1.95 -11.96 -0.25
CA SER A 657 0.55 -11.70 0.01
C SER A 657 -0.19 -11.13 -1.20
N SER A 658 -1.52 -11.30 -1.18
CA SER A 658 -2.46 -10.64 -2.08
C SER A 658 -2.49 -9.11 -1.93
N ASP A 659 -1.79 -8.52 -0.95
CA ASP A 659 -1.54 -7.08 -0.86
C ASP A 659 -0.42 -6.58 -1.80
N CYS A 660 0.03 -7.44 -2.71
CA CYS A 660 1.06 -7.16 -3.71
C CYS A 660 2.47 -6.95 -3.15
N THR A 661 2.74 -7.46 -1.93
CA THR A 661 4.06 -7.39 -1.30
C THR A 661 4.64 -8.76 -0.95
N VAL A 662 5.97 -8.81 -0.91
CA VAL A 662 6.78 -9.90 -0.36
C VAL A 662 7.53 -9.34 0.85
N THR A 663 7.42 -9.97 2.01
CA THR A 663 8.07 -9.52 3.24
C THR A 663 9.14 -10.52 3.66
N SER A 664 10.37 -10.06 3.89
CA SER A 664 11.45 -10.84 4.53
C SER A 664 11.62 -10.34 5.97
N LEU A 665 11.57 -11.24 6.93
CA LEU A 665 11.74 -10.94 8.34
C LEU A 665 12.64 -11.94 9.04
N ARG A 666 13.37 -11.48 10.05
CA ARG A 666 14.21 -12.30 10.92
C ARG A 666 13.52 -12.48 12.26
N LEU A 667 13.35 -13.73 12.67
CA LEU A 667 12.74 -14.10 13.93
C LEU A 667 13.79 -14.06 15.06
N HIS A 668 13.46 -13.39 16.15
CA HIS A 668 14.25 -13.34 17.38
C HIS A 668 13.49 -14.07 18.47
N ILE A 669 14.02 -15.21 18.90
CA ILE A 669 13.37 -16.08 19.86
C ILE A 669 14.15 -15.97 21.17
N ASP A 670 13.47 -15.46 22.19
CA ASP A 670 13.96 -15.47 23.57
C ASP A 670 13.65 -16.79 24.30
#